data_AF-A0A3M0XLQ6-F1
#
_entry.id   AF-A0A3M0XLQ6-F1
#
_cell.length_a   1.000
_cell.length_b   1.000
_cell.length_c   1.000
_cell.angle_alpha   90.00
_cell.angle_beta   90.00
_cell.angle_gamma   90.00
#
_symmetry.space_group_name_H-M   'P 1'
#
loop_
_entity.id
_entity.type
_entity.pdbx_description
1 polymer ?
#
loop_
_entity_poly.entity_id
_entity_poly.type
_entity_poly.pdbx_seq_one_letter_code
_entity_poly.pdbx_strand_id
1 'polypeptide(L)'
;MSSDLPSIEDLIEASRGKIGEGSAFAQFSNKQQEIKTKELERLTQQRASKLGFPYIFLYGFPISSEALLLIEEEVCKQLQVVCFYYDGKRFRIAAINPQDPAVEEKMRQLEDKFKARGTLYLTSEYSINYALQLYKRIPRIKKSGDGVKISAEDFERFKQEISDYRSLNEKINEVNISEVITLLLAASVKTGATDIHIEAEEGGIVVRLRIDGILHEAAQIDKNRWSKIISRMKLLAGVKINIEDKPQDGRFTILLPNDKIDVRVSFLPTAYGESVVMRLLRSSSVGLSFEQLGLLPQAYKILEREIKKPNGLILSTGPTGSGKTTTLYAILNKLNNPETKIITLEDPIEYKLKGVNQSQVDADKDYTFAKGLRSILRQDPDIVMVGEMRDLETAEIAIQASLTGHLVLSTLHTNDAAGVIPRLLEMGIKPFLIVPSINAVIGQRLVRKLCEHCKVEHQLNAEEEEIVKKILAIISPKAGVELPAELPTFYKAGKGCVHCSGIGYKGRIGIYEIFTMNEDIKKLTMERASAYRILEKAIENGMITMLQDGVLKCMQGIVSLDEVFRVIGKFDYVENLYSSIVSRVIGTGLNIEKEVERWGEKWAADFSIAQKEVKDIDVDKLIFIILATAIKSGASDIHFDPTENGVKVRFRIDGIMREVISILSDEYLHILSKLKLMAGFPSNVKRTVYEGRFGIKFASDGDKVDCRVSIVSGGYGETAVIRLLTVSVDEMGLENIGMRGKVLEIVRKSSQKLRGLILTAGPTGSGKTTTLYSIMKEINIPQIKIITVEDPIEYHMGGVMQTQINPEKGFTFSVALRSFMRQNPNVIMVGEVRDRETADTAIEAAITGHLVMSTIHANNAASAILRLIGLGVNINTLGSALECVVGQRLVRKNCPHCLVEEKLETAIKHEVDRLLAEIAKAGIKLPSEIKFYKSQGCDKCGHFGYKGRMGIFEVIKMSSLLRETILDSKLSENLLEQQMLKQGYLLIIHDGLLKALAKEVSVAEVFRVAK
;
A
#
# COMPACT_ATOMS: atom_id res chain seq x y z
N MET A 1 -77.27 -69.49 43.28
CA MET A 1 -75.96 -68.86 43.56
C MET A 1 -75.19 -68.79 42.25
N SER A 2 -74.41 -67.72 42.07
CA SER A 2 -73.27 -67.53 41.14
C SER A 2 -72.82 -68.76 40.32
N SER A 3 -72.81 -68.76 38.98
CA SER A 3 -72.19 -67.86 37.98
C SER A 3 -70.79 -68.30 37.52
N ASP A 4 -70.69 -68.42 36.19
CA ASP A 4 -69.52 -68.26 35.31
C ASP A 4 -68.34 -69.25 35.37
N LEU A 5 -68.27 -70.08 34.32
CA LEU A 5 -67.03 -70.63 33.76
C LEU A 5 -66.94 -70.21 32.28
N PRO A 6 -65.84 -69.58 31.84
CA PRO A 6 -65.69 -69.06 30.48
C PRO A 6 -65.45 -70.15 29.42
N SER A 7 -65.81 -69.84 28.17
CA SER A 7 -65.70 -70.72 27.00
C SER A 7 -64.27 -70.77 26.40
N ILE A 8 -64.09 -71.59 25.36
CA ILE A 8 -62.81 -71.67 24.64
C ILE A 8 -62.53 -70.38 23.86
N GLU A 9 -63.53 -69.73 23.25
CA GLU A 9 -63.37 -68.40 22.67
C GLU A 9 -62.95 -67.35 23.72
N ASP A 10 -63.53 -67.40 24.93
CA ASP A 10 -63.17 -66.47 26.02
C ASP A 10 -61.71 -66.64 26.47
N LEU A 11 -61.18 -67.88 26.48
CA LEU A 11 -59.77 -68.17 26.75
C LEU A 11 -58.84 -67.70 25.60
N ILE A 12 -59.34 -67.70 24.36
CA ILE A 12 -58.62 -67.17 23.18
C ILE A 12 -58.59 -65.63 23.22
N GLU A 13 -59.62 -64.95 23.72
CA GLU A 13 -59.60 -63.50 23.93
C GLU A 13 -58.75 -63.11 25.15
N ALA A 14 -58.87 -63.83 26.27
CA ALA A 14 -58.08 -63.59 27.49
C ALA A 14 -56.56 -63.68 27.26
N SER A 15 -56.11 -64.46 26.25
CA SER A 15 -54.70 -64.59 25.89
C SER A 15 -54.18 -63.52 24.91
N ARG A 16 -55.04 -62.69 24.31
CA ARG A 16 -54.62 -61.55 23.47
C ARG A 16 -54.01 -60.39 24.27
N GLY A 17 -54.31 -60.30 25.58
CA GLY A 17 -53.93 -59.16 26.42
C GLY A 17 -52.45 -59.08 26.84
N LYS A 18 -51.68 -60.17 26.79
CA LYS A 18 -50.25 -60.21 27.17
C LYS A 18 -49.43 -61.21 26.36
N ILE A 19 -49.26 -60.95 25.05
CA ILE A 19 -48.33 -61.71 24.22
C ILE A 19 -46.95 -61.03 24.26
N GLY A 20 -46.11 -61.45 25.21
CA GLY A 20 -44.67 -61.25 25.11
C GLY A 20 -44.06 -62.18 24.06
N GLU A 21 -42.89 -61.82 23.53
CA GLU A 21 -42.22 -62.51 22.40
C GLU A 21 -41.88 -64.00 22.64
N GLY A 22 -42.04 -64.50 23.87
CA GLY A 22 -41.73 -65.88 24.27
C GLY A 22 -42.89 -66.88 24.29
N SER A 23 -44.11 -66.53 23.87
CA SER A 23 -45.26 -67.47 23.94
C SER A 23 -45.15 -68.65 22.95
N ALA A 24 -45.65 -69.83 23.33
CA ALA A 24 -45.65 -71.01 22.46
C ALA A 24 -46.42 -70.78 21.14
N PHE A 25 -47.47 -69.96 21.15
CA PHE A 25 -48.21 -69.57 19.96
C PHE A 25 -47.38 -68.68 19.01
N ALA A 26 -46.63 -67.71 19.55
CA ALA A 26 -45.71 -66.89 18.77
C ALA A 26 -44.58 -67.74 18.15
N GLN A 27 -44.02 -68.69 18.92
CA GLN A 27 -43.01 -69.62 18.43
C GLN A 27 -43.54 -70.52 17.30
N PHE A 28 -44.76 -71.05 17.43
CA PHE A 28 -45.39 -71.88 16.39
C PHE A 28 -45.69 -71.08 15.11
N SER A 29 -46.24 -69.87 15.24
CA SER A 29 -46.50 -68.97 14.11
C SER A 29 -45.22 -68.62 13.35
N ASN A 30 -44.15 -68.24 14.08
CA ASN A 30 -42.82 -68.00 13.51
C ASN A 30 -42.29 -69.23 12.78
N LYS A 31 -42.48 -70.44 13.32
CA LYS A 31 -42.04 -71.70 12.69
C LYS A 31 -42.79 -72.01 11.39
N GLN A 32 -44.11 -71.77 11.36
CA GLN A 32 -44.89 -71.93 10.12
C GLN A 32 -44.46 -70.94 9.04
N GLN A 33 -44.15 -69.69 9.42
CA GLN A 33 -43.67 -68.69 8.48
C GLN A 33 -42.26 -68.99 7.97
N GLU A 34 -41.37 -69.51 8.83
CA GLU A 34 -40.03 -70.01 8.45
C GLU A 34 -40.12 -71.11 7.37
N ILE A 35 -41.04 -72.08 7.53
CA ILE A 35 -41.24 -73.17 6.56
C ILE A 35 -41.77 -72.64 5.22
N LYS A 36 -42.77 -71.74 5.24
CA LYS A 36 -43.31 -71.12 4.03
C LYS A 36 -42.25 -70.33 3.26
N THR A 37 -41.42 -69.56 3.96
CA THR A 37 -40.30 -68.82 3.34
C THR A 37 -39.29 -69.78 2.71
N LYS A 38 -38.87 -70.85 3.41
CA LYS A 38 -37.92 -71.83 2.88
C LYS A 38 -38.40 -72.50 1.59
N GLU A 39 -39.69 -72.84 1.49
CA GLU A 39 -40.24 -73.43 0.27
C GLU A 39 -40.34 -72.41 -0.88
N LEU A 40 -40.73 -71.16 -0.60
CA LEU A 40 -40.72 -70.08 -1.58
C LEU A 40 -39.33 -69.84 -2.17
N GLU A 41 -38.29 -69.79 -1.33
CA GLU A 41 -36.91 -69.63 -1.78
C GLU A 41 -36.43 -70.82 -2.61
N ARG A 42 -36.77 -72.05 -2.21
CA ARG A 42 -36.45 -73.27 -2.97
C ARG A 42 -37.03 -73.24 -4.39
N LEU A 43 -38.30 -72.84 -4.52
CA LEU A 43 -38.98 -72.69 -5.81
C LEU A 43 -38.38 -71.54 -6.63
N THR A 44 -38.03 -70.42 -5.98
CA THR A 44 -37.39 -69.26 -6.61
C THR A 44 -36.02 -69.62 -7.19
N GLN A 45 -35.20 -70.37 -6.44
CA GLN A 45 -33.89 -70.85 -6.90
C GLN A 45 -34.01 -71.80 -8.10
N GLN A 46 -35.00 -72.70 -8.09
CA GLN A 46 -35.28 -73.58 -9.24
C GLN A 46 -35.74 -72.79 -10.47
N ARG A 47 -36.54 -71.73 -10.29
CA ARG A 47 -36.95 -70.82 -11.38
C ARG A 47 -35.76 -70.05 -11.96
N ALA A 48 -34.88 -69.52 -11.11
CA ALA A 48 -33.66 -68.82 -11.52
C ALA A 48 -32.78 -69.71 -12.42
N SER A 49 -32.53 -70.95 -11.98
CA SER A 49 -31.76 -71.95 -12.72
C SER A 49 -32.38 -72.28 -14.09
N LYS A 50 -33.70 -72.44 -14.17
CA LYS A 50 -34.40 -72.68 -15.46
C LYS A 50 -34.35 -71.49 -16.42
N LEU A 51 -34.31 -70.26 -15.91
CA LEU A 51 -34.30 -69.03 -16.72
C LEU A 51 -32.89 -68.51 -17.01
N GLY A 52 -31.83 -69.17 -16.53
CA GLY A 52 -30.44 -68.78 -16.76
C GLY A 52 -29.95 -67.60 -15.91
N PHE A 53 -30.70 -67.18 -14.89
CA PHE A 53 -30.31 -66.09 -13.99
C PHE A 53 -29.68 -66.62 -12.70
N PRO A 54 -28.66 -65.94 -12.14
CA PRO A 54 -28.16 -66.27 -10.82
C PRO A 54 -29.22 -65.93 -9.76
N TYR A 55 -29.35 -66.79 -8.75
CA TYR A 55 -30.28 -66.60 -7.63
C TYR A 55 -29.64 -65.80 -6.48
N ILE A 56 -30.44 -65.00 -5.77
CA ILE A 56 -30.02 -64.36 -4.51
C ILE A 56 -31.14 -64.37 -3.47
N PHE A 57 -30.79 -64.75 -2.23
CA PHE A 57 -31.61 -64.52 -1.04
C PHE A 57 -31.11 -63.25 -0.34
N LEU A 58 -31.99 -62.27 -0.15
CA LEU A 58 -31.57 -60.96 0.39
C LEU A 58 -31.65 -60.89 1.92
N TYR A 59 -32.41 -61.78 2.57
CA TYR A 59 -32.52 -61.79 4.03
C TYR A 59 -31.20 -62.22 4.67
N GLY A 60 -30.62 -61.34 5.49
CA GLY A 60 -29.30 -61.55 6.10
C GLY A 60 -28.12 -61.24 5.18
N PHE A 61 -28.35 -60.87 3.91
CA PHE A 61 -27.28 -60.36 3.05
C PHE A 61 -26.92 -58.92 3.49
N PRO A 62 -25.62 -58.56 3.63
CA PRO A 62 -25.21 -57.22 4.01
C PRO A 62 -25.34 -56.25 2.83
N ILE A 63 -26.55 -55.70 2.65
CA ILE A 63 -26.82 -54.68 1.64
C ILE A 63 -26.41 -53.30 2.18
N SER A 64 -25.56 -52.58 1.43
CA SER A 64 -25.18 -51.20 1.79
C SER A 64 -26.26 -50.19 1.39
N SER A 65 -26.35 -49.09 2.15
CA SER A 65 -27.26 -47.98 1.85
C SER A 65 -26.94 -47.36 0.49
N GLU A 66 -25.66 -47.31 0.12
CA GLU A 66 -25.19 -46.85 -1.20
C GLU A 66 -25.77 -47.71 -2.32
N ALA A 67 -25.79 -49.04 -2.16
CA ALA A 67 -26.36 -49.94 -3.17
C ALA A 67 -27.87 -49.72 -3.32
N LEU A 68 -28.61 -49.61 -2.21
CA LEU A 68 -30.05 -49.33 -2.24
C LEU A 68 -30.37 -48.00 -2.93
N LEU A 69 -29.56 -46.95 -2.69
CA LEU A 69 -29.76 -45.62 -3.27
C LEU A 69 -29.53 -45.53 -4.80
N LEU A 70 -29.04 -46.58 -5.47
CA LEU A 70 -28.96 -46.60 -6.94
C LEU A 70 -30.35 -46.64 -7.60
N ILE A 71 -31.37 -47.18 -6.93
CA ILE A 71 -32.76 -47.26 -7.43
C ILE A 71 -33.70 -46.66 -6.37
N GLU A 72 -34.55 -45.72 -6.77
CA GLU A 72 -35.48 -45.03 -5.85
C GLU A 72 -36.59 -45.99 -5.36
N GLU A 73 -37.01 -45.88 -4.10
CA GLU A 73 -37.93 -46.83 -3.42
C GLU A 73 -39.22 -47.10 -4.21
N GLU A 74 -39.79 -46.07 -4.84
CA GLU A 74 -41.01 -46.21 -5.65
C GLU A 74 -40.77 -46.99 -6.95
N VAL A 75 -39.60 -46.83 -7.59
CA VAL A 75 -39.21 -47.64 -8.76
C VAL A 75 -38.96 -49.09 -8.33
N CYS A 76 -38.38 -49.32 -7.15
CA CYS A 76 -38.20 -50.65 -6.59
C CYS A 76 -39.53 -51.37 -6.34
N LYS A 77 -40.56 -50.66 -5.86
CA LYS A 77 -41.93 -51.19 -5.71
C LYS A 77 -42.61 -51.45 -7.05
N GLN A 78 -42.50 -50.52 -8.00
CA GLN A 78 -43.16 -50.63 -9.31
C GLN A 78 -42.60 -51.78 -10.15
N LEU A 79 -41.27 -51.90 -10.21
CA LEU A 79 -40.57 -52.89 -11.03
C LEU A 79 -40.15 -54.15 -10.25
N GLN A 80 -40.52 -54.27 -8.96
CA GLN A 80 -40.19 -55.39 -8.07
C GLN A 80 -38.71 -55.78 -8.11
N VAL A 81 -37.88 -54.76 -7.91
CA VAL A 81 -36.44 -54.75 -8.19
C VAL A 81 -35.68 -54.03 -7.08
N VAL A 82 -34.43 -54.43 -6.81
CA VAL A 82 -33.56 -53.72 -5.86
C VAL A 82 -32.08 -53.89 -6.21
N CYS A 83 -31.30 -52.83 -6.09
CA CYS A 83 -29.84 -52.92 -6.18
C CYS A 83 -29.28 -53.30 -4.80
N PHE A 84 -28.60 -54.45 -4.73
CA PHE A 84 -28.14 -55.06 -3.46
C PHE A 84 -26.62 -55.05 -3.28
N TYR A 85 -25.87 -54.64 -4.30
CA TYR A 85 -24.41 -54.49 -4.25
C TYR A 85 -23.95 -53.40 -5.24
N TYR A 86 -23.01 -52.55 -4.81
CA TYR A 86 -22.33 -51.58 -5.66
C TYR A 86 -20.90 -51.33 -5.14
N ASP A 87 -19.90 -51.38 -6.01
CA ASP A 87 -18.48 -51.17 -5.68
C ASP A 87 -17.83 -49.99 -6.43
N GLY A 88 -18.63 -49.16 -7.11
CA GLY A 88 -18.15 -48.06 -7.96
C GLY A 88 -17.78 -48.46 -9.40
N LYS A 89 -17.55 -49.75 -9.69
CA LYS A 89 -17.27 -50.26 -11.05
C LYS A 89 -18.27 -51.30 -11.52
N ARG A 90 -18.99 -51.93 -10.59
CA ARG A 90 -20.01 -52.97 -10.81
C ARG A 90 -21.17 -52.77 -9.86
N PHE A 91 -22.38 -53.06 -10.32
CA PHE A 91 -23.57 -53.15 -9.48
C PHE A 91 -24.32 -54.46 -9.72
N ARG A 92 -25.09 -54.92 -8.73
CA ARG A 92 -25.93 -56.12 -8.84
C ARG A 92 -27.36 -55.81 -8.44
N ILE A 93 -28.29 -56.23 -9.28
CA ILE A 93 -29.73 -55.99 -9.14
C ILE A 93 -30.42 -57.32 -8.94
N ALA A 94 -31.30 -57.41 -7.95
CA ALA A 94 -32.19 -58.52 -7.72
C ALA A 94 -33.60 -58.12 -8.18
N ALA A 95 -34.29 -58.98 -8.94
CA ALA A 95 -35.65 -58.75 -9.42
C ALA A 95 -36.50 -60.02 -9.31
N ILE A 96 -37.82 -59.87 -9.13
CA ILE A 96 -38.76 -61.01 -9.19
C ILE A 96 -38.93 -61.49 -10.64
N ASN A 97 -38.91 -60.55 -11.60
CA ASN A 97 -39.00 -60.82 -13.03
C ASN A 97 -37.85 -60.13 -13.80
N PRO A 98 -36.64 -60.73 -13.85
CA PRO A 98 -35.49 -60.11 -14.51
C PRO A 98 -35.59 -60.07 -16.05
N GLN A 99 -36.61 -60.69 -16.65
CA GLN A 99 -36.91 -60.65 -18.09
C GLN A 99 -37.89 -59.53 -18.47
N ASP A 100 -38.31 -58.70 -17.53
CA ASP A 100 -39.18 -57.56 -17.81
C ASP A 100 -38.40 -56.49 -18.61
N PRO A 101 -38.90 -56.04 -19.78
CA PRO A 101 -38.23 -54.99 -20.57
C PRO A 101 -37.96 -53.70 -19.79
N ALA A 102 -38.79 -53.36 -18.79
CA ALA A 102 -38.57 -52.19 -17.94
C ALA A 102 -37.43 -52.40 -16.92
N VAL A 103 -37.17 -53.65 -16.50
CA VAL A 103 -36.03 -54.00 -15.64
C VAL A 103 -34.73 -53.98 -16.45
N GLU A 104 -34.73 -54.50 -17.69
CA GLU A 104 -33.58 -54.37 -18.59
C GLU A 104 -33.26 -52.91 -18.93
N GLU A 105 -34.29 -52.11 -19.24
CA GLU A 105 -34.12 -50.70 -19.53
C GLU A 105 -33.59 -49.94 -18.31
N LYS A 106 -34.08 -50.28 -17.11
CA LYS A 106 -33.54 -49.71 -15.88
C LYS A 106 -32.08 -50.11 -15.66
N MET A 107 -31.70 -51.33 -16.00
CA MET A 107 -30.31 -51.78 -15.95
C MET A 107 -29.43 -50.96 -16.89
N ARG A 108 -29.80 -50.80 -18.17
CA ARG A 108 -29.06 -49.99 -19.16
C ARG A 108 -28.87 -48.55 -18.68
N GLN A 109 -29.93 -47.91 -18.17
CA GLN A 109 -29.85 -46.55 -17.60
C GLN A 109 -28.86 -46.43 -16.44
N LEU A 110 -28.73 -47.47 -15.61
CA LEU A 110 -27.78 -47.49 -14.50
C LEU A 110 -26.34 -47.73 -14.98
N GLU A 111 -26.13 -48.60 -15.97
CA GLU A 111 -24.83 -48.79 -16.60
C GLU A 111 -24.33 -47.48 -17.23
N ASP A 112 -25.20 -46.77 -17.95
CA ASP A 112 -24.84 -45.53 -18.62
C ASP A 112 -24.62 -44.36 -17.66
N LYS A 113 -25.44 -44.25 -16.62
CA LYS A 113 -25.36 -43.19 -15.60
C LYS A 113 -24.14 -43.33 -14.68
N PHE A 114 -23.80 -44.56 -14.28
CA PHE A 114 -22.71 -44.82 -13.33
C PHE A 114 -21.43 -45.31 -14.00
N LYS A 115 -21.44 -45.55 -15.32
CA LYS A 115 -20.32 -46.12 -16.10
C LYS A 115 -19.74 -47.38 -15.44
N ALA A 116 -20.65 -48.21 -14.95
CA ALA A 116 -20.40 -49.40 -14.15
C ALA A 116 -21.12 -50.60 -14.77
N ARG A 117 -20.56 -51.81 -14.64
CA ARG A 117 -21.13 -53.02 -15.23
C ARG A 117 -22.21 -53.63 -14.32
N GLY A 118 -23.42 -53.80 -14.83
CA GLY A 118 -24.53 -54.41 -14.12
C GLY A 118 -24.47 -55.95 -14.12
N THR A 119 -25.26 -56.56 -13.23
CA THR A 119 -25.63 -57.99 -13.31
C THR A 119 -27.01 -58.18 -12.68
N LEU A 120 -27.93 -58.84 -13.40
CA LEU A 120 -29.26 -59.20 -12.91
C LEU A 120 -29.26 -60.56 -12.20
N TYR A 121 -29.99 -60.62 -11.09
CA TYR A 121 -30.25 -61.80 -10.28
C TYR A 121 -31.76 -61.99 -10.12
N LEU A 122 -32.22 -63.24 -10.10
CA LEU A 122 -33.60 -63.56 -9.76
C LEU A 122 -33.73 -63.75 -8.24
N THR A 123 -34.74 -63.14 -7.64
CA THR A 123 -35.01 -63.23 -6.20
C THR A 123 -36.51 -63.41 -5.92
N SER A 124 -36.86 -63.66 -4.65
CA SER A 124 -38.23 -63.89 -4.21
C SER A 124 -38.94 -62.60 -3.83
N GLU A 125 -40.27 -62.65 -3.77
CA GLU A 125 -41.08 -61.58 -3.19
C GLU A 125 -40.75 -61.33 -1.71
N TYR A 126 -40.39 -62.37 -0.95
CA TYR A 126 -39.95 -62.22 0.44
C TYR A 126 -38.64 -61.42 0.53
N SER A 127 -37.69 -61.69 -0.37
CA SER A 127 -36.42 -60.98 -0.44
C SER A 127 -36.57 -59.53 -0.89
N ILE A 128 -37.42 -59.23 -1.89
CA ILE A 128 -37.74 -57.84 -2.26
C ILE A 128 -38.43 -57.11 -1.09
N ASN A 129 -39.42 -57.72 -0.44
CA ASN A 129 -40.10 -57.09 0.69
C ASN A 129 -39.16 -56.84 1.88
N TYR A 130 -38.22 -57.74 2.16
CA TYR A 130 -37.16 -57.49 3.14
C TYR A 130 -36.28 -56.30 2.74
N ALA A 131 -35.82 -56.24 1.48
CA ALA A 131 -35.00 -55.12 1.01
C ALA A 131 -35.78 -53.78 1.01
N LEU A 132 -37.08 -53.78 0.69
CA LEU A 132 -37.97 -52.63 0.82
C LEU A 132 -38.16 -52.17 2.28
N GLN A 133 -38.05 -53.08 3.27
CA GLN A 133 -37.96 -52.66 4.68
C GLN A 133 -36.64 -51.97 5.02
N LEU A 134 -35.53 -52.30 4.34
CA LEU A 134 -34.26 -51.59 4.52
C LEU A 134 -34.33 -50.14 4.02
N TYR A 135 -35.08 -49.84 2.96
CA TYR A 135 -35.35 -48.44 2.54
C TYR A 135 -36.02 -47.61 3.64
N LYS A 136 -36.83 -48.21 4.52
CA LYS A 136 -37.42 -47.51 5.68
C LYS A 136 -36.39 -47.15 6.75
N ARG A 137 -35.23 -47.83 6.77
CA ARG A 137 -34.10 -47.56 7.67
C ARG A 137 -33.10 -46.55 7.08
N ILE A 138 -33.09 -46.39 5.76
CA ILE A 138 -32.38 -45.27 5.12
C ILE A 138 -33.05 -43.96 5.55
N PRO A 139 -32.30 -42.94 5.98
CA PRO A 139 -32.87 -41.62 6.24
C PRO A 139 -33.58 -41.11 4.98
N ARG A 140 -34.92 -41.04 5.01
CA ARG A 140 -35.72 -40.50 3.90
C ARG A 140 -35.48 -38.99 3.79
N ILE A 141 -34.42 -38.64 3.08
CA ILE A 141 -34.25 -37.30 2.52
C ILE A 141 -35.38 -37.14 1.50
N LYS A 142 -36.47 -36.48 1.91
CA LYS A 142 -37.27 -35.75 0.92
C LYS A 142 -36.28 -34.88 0.17
N LYS A 143 -36.20 -35.01 -1.16
CA LYS A 143 -35.53 -34.01 -2.01
C LYS A 143 -36.28 -32.71 -1.80
N SER A 144 -35.80 -31.93 -0.83
CA SER A 144 -36.35 -30.65 -0.43
C SER A 144 -35.91 -29.65 -1.50
N GLY A 145 -36.67 -29.63 -2.62
CA GLY A 145 -36.53 -28.61 -3.66
C GLY A 145 -36.82 -27.21 -3.11
N ASP A 146 -37.70 -27.14 -2.10
CA ASP A 146 -37.72 -26.07 -1.11
C ASP A 146 -36.86 -26.51 0.07
N GLY A 147 -35.92 -25.66 0.50
CA GLY A 147 -34.98 -25.97 1.58
C GLY A 147 -35.64 -26.14 2.96
N VAL A 148 -34.83 -26.13 4.01
CA VAL A 148 -35.28 -26.45 5.37
C VAL A 148 -36.31 -25.42 5.84
N LYS A 149 -37.58 -25.82 5.85
CA LYS A 149 -38.64 -25.14 6.60
C LYS A 149 -38.38 -25.36 8.09
N ILE A 150 -37.53 -24.51 8.64
CA ILE A 150 -37.51 -24.23 10.07
C ILE A 150 -38.90 -23.66 10.40
N SER A 151 -39.55 -24.16 11.46
CA SER A 151 -40.83 -23.58 11.85
C SER A 151 -40.60 -22.14 12.31
N ALA A 152 -41.50 -21.22 11.92
CA ALA A 152 -41.39 -19.82 12.34
C ALA A 152 -41.44 -19.69 13.88
N GLU A 153 -42.17 -20.60 14.53
CA GLU A 153 -42.35 -20.69 15.98
C GLU A 153 -41.05 -21.10 16.69
N ASP A 154 -40.38 -22.18 16.27
CA ASP A 154 -39.09 -22.59 16.84
C ASP A 154 -38.01 -21.53 16.60
N PHE A 155 -38.02 -20.91 15.43
CA PHE A 155 -37.06 -19.86 15.08
C PHE A 155 -37.23 -18.61 15.95
N GLU A 156 -38.46 -18.12 16.13
CA GLU A 156 -38.72 -16.98 17.02
C GLU A 156 -38.54 -17.33 18.50
N ARG A 157 -38.86 -18.56 18.93
CA ARG A 157 -38.57 -19.06 20.30
C ARG A 157 -37.08 -18.92 20.62
N PHE A 158 -36.21 -19.55 19.83
CA PHE A 158 -34.76 -19.45 20.05
C PHE A 158 -34.24 -18.01 19.88
N LYS A 159 -34.83 -17.22 18.98
CA LYS A 159 -34.47 -15.80 18.77
C LYS A 159 -34.90 -14.88 19.92
N GLN A 160 -35.91 -15.23 20.71
CA GLN A 160 -36.25 -14.54 21.96
C GLN A 160 -35.32 -14.98 23.09
N GLU A 161 -35.01 -16.27 23.17
CA GLU A 161 -34.12 -16.88 24.16
C GLU A 161 -32.65 -16.44 24.09
N ILE A 162 -32.21 -15.87 22.96
CA ILE A 162 -30.84 -15.40 22.76
C ILE A 162 -30.76 -13.88 22.99
N SER A 163 -30.01 -13.48 24.01
CA SER A 163 -29.78 -12.07 24.36
C SER A 163 -28.52 -11.49 23.67
N ASP A 164 -27.43 -12.24 23.71
CA ASP A 164 -26.12 -11.91 23.14
C ASP A 164 -25.50 -13.11 22.40
N TYR A 165 -24.29 -12.95 21.87
CA TYR A 165 -23.62 -14.05 21.15
C TYR A 165 -23.09 -15.17 22.08
N ARG A 166 -22.93 -14.91 23.39
CA ARG A 166 -22.40 -15.86 24.39
C ARG A 166 -23.48 -16.76 24.97
N SER A 167 -24.73 -16.28 24.99
CA SER A 167 -25.95 -17.03 25.33
C SER A 167 -26.10 -18.34 24.53
N LEU A 168 -25.42 -18.44 23.38
CA LEU A 168 -25.37 -19.66 22.58
C LEU A 168 -24.64 -20.81 23.31
N ASN A 169 -23.58 -20.52 24.07
CA ASN A 169 -22.75 -21.54 24.71
C ASN A 169 -23.52 -22.33 25.78
N GLU A 170 -24.38 -21.64 26.52
CA GLU A 170 -25.23 -22.24 27.57
C GLU A 170 -26.20 -23.26 26.98
N LYS A 171 -26.76 -22.98 25.79
CA LYS A 171 -27.86 -23.78 25.21
C LYS A 171 -27.45 -24.78 24.14
N ILE A 172 -26.32 -24.61 23.46
CA ILE A 172 -25.95 -25.46 22.32
C ILE A 172 -25.76 -26.94 22.73
N ASN A 173 -25.31 -27.16 23.97
CA ASN A 173 -25.10 -28.50 24.53
C ASN A 173 -26.35 -29.07 25.22
N GLU A 174 -27.43 -28.30 25.36
CA GLU A 174 -28.72 -28.75 25.92
C GLU A 174 -29.73 -29.14 24.84
N VAL A 175 -29.82 -28.37 23.74
CA VAL A 175 -30.81 -28.60 22.67
C VAL A 175 -30.60 -29.91 21.90
N ASN A 176 -31.65 -30.44 21.28
CA ASN A 176 -31.53 -31.64 20.44
C ASN A 176 -30.64 -31.40 19.21
N ILE A 177 -29.99 -32.44 18.70
CA ILE A 177 -29.11 -32.35 17.52
C ILE A 177 -29.83 -31.77 16.29
N SER A 178 -31.11 -32.07 16.12
CA SER A 178 -31.97 -31.50 15.07
C SER A 178 -32.21 -30.00 15.21
N GLU A 179 -32.16 -29.48 16.45
CA GLU A 179 -32.39 -28.07 16.80
C GLU A 179 -31.10 -27.25 16.86
N VAL A 180 -29.92 -27.87 17.04
CA VAL A 180 -28.62 -27.15 17.05
C VAL A 180 -28.46 -26.24 15.84
N ILE A 181 -28.83 -26.71 14.64
CA ILE A 181 -28.73 -25.90 13.41
C ILE A 181 -29.73 -24.74 13.45
N THR A 182 -30.96 -24.97 13.93
CA THR A 182 -31.96 -23.91 14.13
C THR A 182 -31.47 -22.86 15.13
N LEU A 183 -30.90 -23.28 16.26
CA LEU A 183 -30.33 -22.41 17.29
C LEU A 183 -29.16 -21.57 16.74
N LEU A 184 -28.23 -22.20 16.02
CA LEU A 184 -27.12 -21.52 15.34
C LEU A 184 -27.60 -20.46 14.35
N LEU A 185 -28.63 -20.77 13.56
CA LEU A 185 -29.23 -19.86 12.59
C LEU A 185 -30.01 -18.72 13.26
N ALA A 186 -30.79 -19.02 14.30
CA ALA A 186 -31.50 -18.02 15.10
C ALA A 186 -30.52 -17.05 15.79
N ALA A 187 -29.44 -17.57 16.39
CA ALA A 187 -28.34 -16.78 16.94
C ALA A 187 -27.71 -15.87 15.89
N SER A 188 -27.39 -16.42 14.73
CA SER A 188 -26.75 -15.69 13.62
C SER A 188 -27.65 -14.60 13.03
N VAL A 189 -28.97 -14.86 12.94
CA VAL A 189 -29.93 -13.86 12.48
C VAL A 189 -30.13 -12.76 13.52
N LYS A 190 -30.28 -13.12 14.81
CA LYS A 190 -30.42 -12.20 15.95
C LYS A 190 -29.21 -11.28 16.12
N THR A 191 -28.00 -11.83 16.02
CA THR A 191 -26.73 -11.10 16.17
C THR A 191 -26.26 -10.39 14.90
N GLY A 192 -26.89 -10.63 13.74
CA GLY A 192 -26.48 -10.03 12.47
C GLY A 192 -25.25 -10.67 11.82
N ALA A 193 -24.91 -11.91 12.19
CA ALA A 193 -23.78 -12.63 11.61
C ALA A 193 -23.95 -12.89 10.10
N THR A 194 -22.82 -12.91 9.40
CA THR A 194 -22.67 -13.14 7.95
C THR A 194 -22.20 -14.55 7.63
N ASP A 195 -21.34 -15.12 8.47
CA ASP A 195 -20.84 -16.48 8.38
C ASP A 195 -20.89 -17.17 9.75
N ILE A 196 -21.16 -18.47 9.77
CA ILE A 196 -21.04 -19.35 10.94
C ILE A 196 -19.84 -20.25 10.67
N HIS A 197 -18.83 -20.17 11.51
CA HIS A 197 -17.66 -21.02 11.47
C HIS A 197 -17.76 -22.07 12.58
N ILE A 198 -17.51 -23.33 12.25
CA ILE A 198 -17.51 -24.43 13.22
C ILE A 198 -16.27 -25.26 12.95
N GLU A 199 -15.31 -25.20 13.87
CA GLU A 199 -13.95 -25.65 13.64
C GLU A 199 -13.61 -26.78 14.62
N ALA A 200 -13.12 -27.89 14.06
CA ALA A 200 -12.64 -29.03 14.84
C ALA A 200 -11.18 -28.78 15.26
N GLU A 201 -10.98 -28.59 16.56
CA GLU A 201 -9.67 -28.37 17.18
C GLU A 201 -9.31 -29.56 18.10
N GLU A 202 -8.08 -29.57 18.61
CA GLU A 202 -7.59 -30.62 19.50
C GLU A 202 -8.48 -30.75 20.75
N GLY A 203 -8.73 -29.62 21.41
CA GLY A 203 -9.49 -29.52 22.66
C GLY A 203 -11.02 -29.58 22.53
N GLY A 204 -11.59 -29.56 21.32
CA GLY A 204 -13.04 -29.60 21.14
C GLY A 204 -13.51 -29.03 19.80
N ILE A 205 -14.81 -28.73 19.68
CA ILE A 205 -15.38 -28.09 18.49
C ILE A 205 -15.76 -26.65 18.84
N VAL A 206 -15.15 -25.68 18.18
CA VAL A 206 -15.35 -24.25 18.48
C VAL A 206 -16.31 -23.64 17.45
N VAL A 207 -17.37 -23.00 17.93
CA VAL A 207 -18.32 -22.24 17.11
C VAL A 207 -17.99 -20.77 17.17
N ARG A 208 -17.74 -20.15 16.02
CA ARG A 208 -17.44 -18.72 15.89
C ARG A 208 -18.42 -18.07 14.91
N LEU A 209 -19.04 -16.96 15.32
CA LEU A 209 -19.94 -16.17 14.46
C LEU A 209 -19.16 -15.01 13.84
N ARG A 210 -19.23 -14.85 12.51
CA ARG A 210 -18.68 -13.66 11.85
C ARG A 210 -19.69 -12.51 11.91
N ILE A 211 -19.57 -11.67 12.92
CA ILE A 211 -20.43 -10.51 13.14
C ILE A 211 -19.67 -9.25 12.70
N ASP A 212 -20.27 -8.48 11.79
CA ASP A 212 -19.67 -7.32 11.13
C ASP A 212 -18.21 -7.53 10.65
N GLY A 213 -17.92 -8.73 10.14
CA GLY A 213 -16.63 -9.12 9.56
C GLY A 213 -15.64 -9.80 10.52
N ILE A 214 -15.84 -9.72 11.83
CA ILE A 214 -14.96 -10.31 12.85
C ILE A 214 -15.53 -11.64 13.37
N LEU A 215 -14.65 -12.62 13.60
CA LEU A 215 -15.01 -13.86 14.28
C LEU A 215 -15.11 -13.65 15.79
N HIS A 216 -16.29 -13.91 16.34
CA HIS A 216 -16.55 -13.96 17.77
C HIS A 216 -16.81 -15.41 18.17
N GLU A 217 -16.01 -15.95 19.08
CA GLU A 217 -16.28 -17.25 19.69
C GLU A 217 -17.60 -17.19 20.47
N ALA A 218 -18.55 -18.03 20.09
CA ALA A 218 -19.93 -17.97 20.56
C ALA A 218 -20.34 -19.20 21.37
N ALA A 219 -19.74 -20.36 21.09
CA ALA A 219 -19.95 -21.57 21.87
C ALA A 219 -18.87 -22.65 21.61
N GLN A 220 -18.78 -23.62 22.51
CA GLN A 220 -18.06 -24.88 22.30
C GLN A 220 -19.06 -26.04 22.26
N ILE A 221 -18.92 -26.96 21.30
CA ILE A 221 -19.77 -28.16 21.15
C ILE A 221 -19.00 -29.39 21.64
N ASP A 222 -19.66 -30.23 22.42
CA ASP A 222 -19.11 -31.53 22.84
C ASP A 222 -18.70 -32.40 21.64
N LYS A 223 -17.44 -32.88 21.64
CA LYS A 223 -16.87 -33.71 20.57
C LYS A 223 -17.70 -34.97 20.26
N ASN A 224 -18.34 -35.53 21.29
CA ASN A 224 -19.25 -36.69 21.19
C ASN A 224 -20.54 -36.41 20.39
N ARG A 225 -20.96 -35.15 20.27
CA ARG A 225 -22.13 -34.72 19.49
C ARG A 225 -21.78 -34.36 18.05
N TRP A 226 -20.51 -34.06 17.76
CA TRP A 226 -20.08 -33.46 16.50
C TRP A 226 -20.43 -34.29 15.26
N SER A 227 -20.10 -35.58 15.26
CA SER A 227 -20.35 -36.50 14.13
C SER A 227 -21.82 -36.53 13.68
N LYS A 228 -22.76 -36.41 14.64
CA LYS A 228 -24.20 -36.35 14.36
C LYS A 228 -24.64 -34.97 13.85
N ILE A 229 -24.06 -33.89 14.39
CA ILE A 229 -24.33 -32.51 13.98
C ILE A 229 -23.84 -32.26 12.55
N ILE A 230 -22.61 -32.65 12.22
CA ILE A 230 -22.06 -32.48 10.87
C ILE A 230 -22.76 -33.37 9.85
N SER A 231 -23.11 -34.62 10.20
CA SER A 231 -23.94 -35.48 9.34
C SER A 231 -25.28 -34.82 9.01
N ARG A 232 -25.91 -34.16 9.98
CA ARG A 232 -27.12 -33.37 9.77
C ARG A 232 -26.85 -32.16 8.86
N MET A 233 -25.76 -31.42 9.04
CA MET A 233 -25.40 -30.29 8.16
C MET A 233 -25.18 -30.74 6.70
N LYS A 234 -24.44 -31.84 6.48
CA LYS A 234 -24.22 -32.42 5.14
C LYS A 234 -25.54 -32.81 4.46
N LEU A 235 -26.45 -33.44 5.24
CA LEU A 235 -27.80 -33.79 4.80
C LEU A 235 -28.61 -32.57 4.32
N LEU A 236 -28.54 -31.45 5.05
CA LEU A 236 -29.25 -30.22 4.68
C LEU A 236 -28.64 -29.55 3.45
N ALA A 237 -27.31 -29.52 3.36
CA ALA A 237 -26.57 -28.90 2.27
C ALA A 237 -26.61 -29.71 0.94
N GLY A 238 -27.16 -30.93 0.96
CA GLY A 238 -27.28 -31.81 -0.21
C GLY A 238 -25.99 -32.54 -0.59
N VAL A 239 -25.00 -32.62 0.29
CA VAL A 239 -23.69 -33.25 0.04
C VAL A 239 -23.61 -34.67 0.62
N LYS A 240 -22.57 -35.42 0.27
CA LYS A 240 -22.44 -36.84 0.66
C LYS A 240 -21.92 -36.95 2.09
N ILE A 241 -22.71 -37.56 2.97
CA ILE A 241 -22.37 -37.73 4.39
C ILE A 241 -21.07 -38.53 4.57
N ASN A 242 -20.94 -39.63 3.81
CA ASN A 242 -19.84 -40.59 3.88
C ASN A 242 -18.53 -40.14 3.19
N ILE A 243 -18.45 -38.89 2.69
CA ILE A 243 -17.20 -38.29 2.24
C ILE A 243 -16.71 -37.34 3.32
N GLU A 244 -15.61 -37.69 3.96
CA GLU A 244 -14.98 -36.96 5.08
C GLU A 244 -13.50 -36.61 4.76
N ASP A 245 -12.95 -37.16 3.68
CA ASP A 245 -11.55 -37.03 3.24
C ASP A 245 -11.33 -35.91 2.20
N LYS A 246 -12.41 -35.29 1.71
CA LYS A 246 -12.38 -34.30 0.62
C LYS A 246 -13.27 -33.10 0.92
N PRO A 247 -12.90 -31.89 0.46
CA PRO A 247 -13.77 -30.73 0.53
C PRO A 247 -15.11 -30.98 -0.18
N GLN A 248 -16.20 -30.47 0.39
CA GLN A 248 -17.53 -30.50 -0.22
C GLN A 248 -18.22 -29.16 -0.04
N ASP A 249 -18.87 -28.67 -1.10
CA ASP A 249 -19.70 -27.47 -1.05
C ASP A 249 -21.16 -27.81 -1.35
N GLY A 250 -22.06 -27.20 -0.58
CA GLY A 250 -23.51 -27.41 -0.70
C GLY A 250 -24.29 -26.13 -0.43
N ARG A 251 -25.60 -26.17 -0.66
CA ARG A 251 -26.49 -25.02 -0.48
C ARG A 251 -27.85 -25.46 0.04
N PHE A 252 -28.46 -24.63 0.88
CA PHE A 252 -29.86 -24.81 1.29
C PHE A 252 -30.53 -23.47 1.56
N THR A 253 -31.83 -23.36 1.29
CA THR A 253 -32.62 -22.16 1.61
C THR A 253 -33.36 -22.34 2.93
N ILE A 254 -33.42 -21.27 3.73
CA ILE A 254 -34.27 -21.15 4.91
C ILE A 254 -35.41 -20.20 4.55
N LEU A 255 -36.64 -20.64 4.76
CA LEU A 255 -37.83 -19.82 4.59
C LEU A 255 -38.24 -19.23 5.95
N LEU A 256 -38.27 -17.90 6.04
CA LEU A 256 -38.78 -17.15 7.19
C LEU A 256 -40.17 -16.55 6.82
N PRO A 257 -40.99 -16.09 7.77
CA PRO A 257 -42.34 -15.57 7.46
C PRO A 257 -42.38 -14.46 6.41
N ASN A 258 -41.38 -13.57 6.40
CA ASN A 258 -41.32 -12.38 5.55
C ASN A 258 -40.01 -12.28 4.72
N ASP A 259 -39.18 -13.32 4.73
CA ASP A 259 -37.83 -13.29 4.11
C ASP A 259 -37.37 -14.72 3.76
N LYS A 260 -36.30 -14.84 2.98
CA LYS A 260 -35.57 -16.11 2.81
C LYS A 260 -34.07 -15.89 2.88
N ILE A 261 -33.39 -16.83 3.52
CA ILE A 261 -31.93 -16.83 3.67
C ILE A 261 -31.39 -18.02 2.88
N ASP A 262 -30.63 -17.74 1.82
CA ASP A 262 -29.92 -18.77 1.06
C ASP A 262 -28.56 -19.02 1.73
N VAL A 263 -28.35 -20.23 2.23
CA VAL A 263 -27.12 -20.61 2.93
C VAL A 263 -26.20 -21.36 1.97
N ARG A 264 -24.95 -20.92 1.85
CA ARG A 264 -23.87 -21.71 1.23
C ARG A 264 -23.07 -22.36 2.34
N VAL A 265 -22.78 -23.66 2.21
CA VAL A 265 -22.03 -24.44 3.19
C VAL A 265 -20.80 -25.01 2.52
N SER A 266 -19.64 -24.89 3.18
CA SER A 266 -18.41 -25.57 2.80
C SER A 266 -17.96 -26.47 3.95
N PHE A 267 -17.57 -27.69 3.62
CA PHE A 267 -17.04 -28.72 4.52
C PHE A 267 -15.58 -28.97 4.14
N LEU A 268 -14.66 -28.87 5.10
CA LEU A 268 -13.22 -28.99 4.88
C LEU A 268 -12.61 -30.01 5.86
N PRO A 269 -11.98 -31.11 5.39
CA PRO A 269 -11.26 -32.04 6.25
C PRO A 269 -10.09 -31.35 6.98
N THR A 270 -9.96 -31.56 8.30
CA THR A 270 -8.82 -31.11 9.11
C THR A 270 -8.26 -32.25 9.97
N ALA A 271 -7.12 -32.01 10.64
CA ALA A 271 -6.45 -33.01 11.48
C ALA A 271 -7.30 -33.54 12.66
N TYR A 272 -8.31 -32.80 13.11
CA TYR A 272 -9.13 -33.16 14.30
C TYR A 272 -10.61 -33.45 13.97
N GLY A 273 -10.94 -33.51 12.68
CA GLY A 273 -12.29 -33.66 12.15
C GLY A 273 -12.55 -32.68 11.00
N GLU A 274 -13.74 -32.70 10.41
CA GLU A 274 -14.11 -31.68 9.42
C GLU A 274 -14.46 -30.34 10.09
N SER A 275 -14.05 -29.24 9.45
CA SER A 275 -14.52 -27.88 9.71
C SER A 275 -15.67 -27.53 8.76
N VAL A 276 -16.61 -26.70 9.23
CA VAL A 276 -17.79 -26.26 8.48
C VAL A 276 -17.88 -24.74 8.49
N VAL A 277 -18.06 -24.14 7.32
CA VAL A 277 -18.38 -22.71 7.17
C VAL A 277 -19.73 -22.56 6.47
N MET A 278 -20.68 -21.90 7.14
CA MET A 278 -21.99 -21.55 6.57
C MET A 278 -22.09 -20.04 6.33
N ARG A 279 -22.15 -19.59 5.07
CA ARG A 279 -22.40 -18.20 4.69
C ARG A 279 -23.89 -17.94 4.50
N LEU A 280 -24.41 -16.92 5.18
CA LEU A 280 -25.83 -16.54 5.17
C LEU A 280 -26.09 -15.41 4.17
N LEU A 281 -26.72 -15.71 3.03
CA LEU A 281 -27.13 -14.73 2.04
C LEU A 281 -28.60 -14.36 2.30
N ARG A 282 -28.84 -13.16 2.85
CA ARG A 282 -30.20 -12.68 3.16
C ARG A 282 -30.78 -11.96 1.95
N SER A 283 -31.98 -12.34 1.51
CA SER A 283 -32.65 -11.68 0.38
C SER A 283 -33.10 -10.25 0.69
N SER A 284 -33.29 -9.96 1.98
CA SER A 284 -33.85 -8.72 2.53
C SER A 284 -32.85 -7.60 2.79
N SER A 285 -31.60 -7.68 2.30
CA SER A 285 -30.70 -6.52 2.34
C SER A 285 -31.21 -5.44 1.38
N VAL A 286 -32.13 -4.61 1.88
CA VAL A 286 -32.62 -3.38 1.25
C VAL A 286 -31.41 -2.65 0.70
N GLY A 287 -31.37 -2.47 -0.63
CA GLY A 287 -30.22 -1.89 -1.31
C GLY A 287 -29.86 -0.56 -0.64
N LEU A 288 -28.64 -0.48 -0.08
CA LEU A 288 -28.18 0.69 0.65
C LEU A 288 -28.30 1.91 -0.28
N SER A 289 -28.99 2.96 0.16
CA SER A 289 -29.11 4.15 -0.68
C SER A 289 -27.73 4.82 -0.83
N PHE A 290 -27.53 5.56 -1.92
CA PHE A 290 -26.26 6.25 -2.19
C PHE A 290 -25.90 7.24 -1.05
N GLU A 291 -26.90 7.85 -0.44
CA GLU A 291 -26.80 8.74 0.73
C GLU A 291 -26.40 8.00 2.02
N GLN A 292 -26.76 6.72 2.13
CA GLN A 292 -26.48 5.88 3.31
C GLN A 292 -25.13 5.15 3.25
N LEU A 293 -24.35 5.33 2.17
CA LEU A 293 -23.01 4.76 2.03
C LEU A 293 -22.02 5.19 3.14
N GLY A 294 -22.28 6.34 3.78
CA GLY A 294 -21.37 6.94 4.76
C GLY A 294 -20.24 7.76 4.13
N LEU A 295 -20.44 8.26 2.91
CA LEU A 295 -19.51 9.20 2.27
C LEU A 295 -19.54 10.55 3.01
N LEU A 296 -18.37 11.14 3.26
CA LEU A 296 -18.29 12.53 3.72
C LEU A 296 -18.89 13.48 2.67
N PRO A 297 -19.47 14.64 3.06
CA PRO A 297 -20.18 15.53 2.14
C PRO A 297 -19.39 15.95 0.90
N GLN A 298 -18.07 16.07 1.03
CA GLN A 298 -17.14 16.45 -0.05
C GLN A 298 -16.93 15.27 -1.01
N ALA A 299 -16.66 14.07 -0.48
CA ALA A 299 -16.54 12.83 -1.26
C ALA A 299 -17.86 12.45 -1.96
N TYR A 300 -19.00 12.65 -1.28
CA TYR A 300 -20.34 12.45 -1.85
C TYR A 300 -20.56 13.34 -3.08
N LYS A 301 -20.31 14.66 -2.96
CA LYS A 301 -20.48 15.62 -4.07
C LYS A 301 -19.58 15.31 -5.26
N ILE A 302 -18.34 14.89 -5.01
CA ILE A 302 -17.42 14.45 -6.05
C ILE A 302 -18.00 13.24 -6.77
N LEU A 303 -18.30 12.15 -6.05
CA LEU A 303 -18.78 10.92 -6.66
C LEU A 303 -20.12 11.10 -7.37
N GLU A 304 -21.07 11.86 -6.79
CA GLU A 304 -22.36 12.16 -7.41
C GLU A 304 -22.22 12.84 -8.78
N ARG A 305 -21.25 13.75 -8.93
CA ARG A 305 -20.95 14.39 -10.21
C ARG A 305 -20.39 13.41 -11.24
N GLU A 306 -19.49 12.52 -10.82
CA GLU A 306 -18.81 11.59 -11.71
C GLU A 306 -19.71 10.46 -12.21
N ILE A 307 -20.65 9.97 -11.39
CA ILE A 307 -21.60 8.92 -11.79
C ILE A 307 -22.73 9.42 -12.71
N LYS A 308 -22.93 10.75 -12.82
CA LYS A 308 -23.93 11.37 -13.70
C LYS A 308 -23.39 11.72 -15.09
N LYS A 309 -22.11 11.42 -15.37
CA LYS A 309 -21.54 11.57 -16.71
C LYS A 309 -22.15 10.53 -17.67
N PRO A 310 -22.34 10.87 -18.95
CA PRO A 310 -22.94 9.94 -19.92
C PRO A 310 -22.06 8.72 -20.17
N ASN A 311 -20.74 8.87 -20.05
CA ASN A 311 -19.78 7.79 -20.27
C ASN A 311 -18.56 7.90 -19.34
N GLY A 312 -17.74 6.86 -19.35
CA GLY A 312 -16.51 6.75 -18.57
C GLY A 312 -16.57 5.64 -17.52
N LEU A 313 -15.48 5.45 -16.78
CA LEU A 313 -15.22 4.27 -15.96
C LEU A 313 -15.14 4.66 -14.47
N ILE A 314 -15.97 4.02 -13.65
CA ILE A 314 -15.98 4.14 -12.18
C ILE A 314 -15.43 2.84 -11.59
N LEU A 315 -14.33 2.94 -10.85
CA LEU A 315 -13.65 1.77 -10.26
C LEU A 315 -13.76 1.78 -8.74
N SER A 316 -14.32 0.72 -8.17
CA SER A 316 -14.27 0.46 -6.73
C SER A 316 -13.16 -0.55 -6.42
N THR A 317 -12.36 -0.29 -5.39
CA THR A 317 -11.25 -1.14 -4.99
C THR A 317 -11.14 -1.27 -3.48
N GLY A 318 -10.43 -2.31 -3.04
CA GLY A 318 -10.34 -2.74 -1.65
C GLY A 318 -10.35 -4.28 -1.54
N PRO A 319 -10.05 -4.84 -0.37
CA PRO A 319 -10.04 -6.29 -0.15
C PRO A 319 -11.45 -6.91 -0.24
N THR A 320 -11.55 -8.24 -0.21
CA THR A 320 -12.84 -8.94 -0.05
C THR A 320 -13.57 -8.48 1.22
N GLY A 321 -14.88 -8.23 1.13
CA GLY A 321 -15.68 -7.75 2.27
C GLY A 321 -15.61 -6.24 2.54
N SER A 322 -14.89 -5.46 1.73
CA SER A 322 -14.83 -3.98 1.81
C SER A 322 -16.09 -3.24 1.32
N GLY A 323 -17.12 -3.97 0.86
CA GLY A 323 -18.40 -3.41 0.42
C GLY A 323 -18.45 -2.96 -1.05
N LYS A 324 -17.45 -3.28 -1.89
CA LYS A 324 -17.37 -2.83 -3.29
C LYS A 324 -18.68 -3.00 -4.06
N THR A 325 -19.23 -4.21 -4.08
CA THR A 325 -20.49 -4.54 -4.76
C THR A 325 -21.68 -3.76 -4.18
N THR A 326 -21.72 -3.54 -2.86
CA THR A 326 -22.74 -2.70 -2.20
C THR A 326 -22.66 -1.25 -2.69
N THR A 327 -21.46 -0.69 -2.81
CA THR A 327 -21.22 0.66 -3.34
C THR A 327 -21.61 0.76 -4.82
N LEU A 328 -21.24 -0.21 -5.65
CA LEU A 328 -21.67 -0.23 -7.06
C LEU A 328 -23.19 -0.35 -7.19
N TYR A 329 -23.84 -1.25 -6.44
CA TYR A 329 -25.29 -1.41 -6.44
C TYR A 329 -26.02 -0.14 -5.94
N ALA A 330 -25.47 0.58 -4.97
CA ALA A 330 -26.01 1.86 -4.52
C ALA A 330 -25.95 2.93 -5.63
N ILE A 331 -24.86 2.97 -6.41
CA ILE A 331 -24.74 3.83 -7.59
C ILE A 331 -25.74 3.39 -8.68
N LEU A 332 -25.84 2.10 -8.98
CA LEU A 332 -26.81 1.58 -9.96
C LEU A 332 -28.25 1.97 -9.57
N ASN A 333 -28.65 1.76 -8.31
CA ASN A 333 -29.97 2.16 -7.82
C ASN A 333 -30.22 3.67 -7.90
N LYS A 334 -29.18 4.51 -7.76
CA LYS A 334 -29.28 5.97 -7.89
C LYS A 334 -29.49 6.43 -9.35
N LEU A 335 -28.98 5.65 -10.31
CA LEU A 335 -29.08 5.92 -11.76
C LEU A 335 -30.26 5.19 -12.43
N ASN A 336 -30.80 4.15 -11.79
CA ASN A 336 -31.88 3.29 -12.27
C ASN A 336 -33.20 4.07 -12.44
N ASN A 337 -33.49 4.43 -13.69
CA ASN A 337 -34.70 5.12 -14.11
C ASN A 337 -35.20 4.50 -15.44
N PRO A 338 -36.48 4.70 -15.83
CA PRO A 338 -37.07 4.03 -17.00
C PRO A 338 -36.42 4.35 -18.36
N GLU A 339 -35.67 5.45 -18.45
CA GLU A 339 -35.01 5.91 -19.68
C GLU A 339 -33.56 5.40 -19.80
N THR A 340 -33.05 4.66 -18.81
CA THR A 340 -31.66 4.20 -18.74
C THR A 340 -31.57 2.68 -18.63
N LYS A 341 -31.02 2.04 -19.65
CA LYS A 341 -30.85 0.59 -19.75
C LYS A 341 -29.56 0.14 -19.07
N ILE A 342 -29.72 -0.41 -17.87
CA ILE A 342 -28.62 -0.93 -17.05
C ILE A 342 -28.48 -2.45 -17.26
N ILE A 343 -27.27 -2.92 -17.59
CA ILE A 343 -26.94 -4.35 -17.70
C ILE A 343 -25.70 -4.67 -16.86
N THR A 344 -25.72 -5.77 -16.11
CA THR A 344 -24.57 -6.22 -15.30
C THR A 344 -24.05 -7.59 -15.74
N LEU A 345 -22.78 -7.86 -15.47
CA LEU A 345 -22.15 -9.18 -15.59
C LEU A 345 -21.40 -9.50 -14.31
N GLU A 346 -21.81 -10.55 -13.60
CA GLU A 346 -21.41 -10.81 -12.22
C GLU A 346 -21.02 -12.28 -11.99
N ASP A 347 -20.19 -12.56 -10.99
CA ASP A 347 -19.77 -13.92 -10.62
C ASP A 347 -19.69 -14.09 -9.09
N PRO A 348 -20.79 -14.50 -8.42
CA PRO A 348 -22.17 -14.58 -8.91
C PRO A 348 -22.94 -13.27 -8.70
N ILE A 349 -24.21 -13.22 -9.10
CA ILE A 349 -25.12 -12.13 -8.71
C ILE A 349 -25.39 -12.22 -7.20
N GLU A 350 -25.14 -11.12 -6.46
CA GLU A 350 -25.32 -11.10 -5.00
C GLU A 350 -26.81 -11.07 -4.59
N TYR A 351 -27.57 -10.13 -5.16
CA TYR A 351 -29.03 -10.05 -5.06
C TYR A 351 -29.63 -9.35 -6.29
N LYS A 352 -30.94 -9.52 -6.49
CA LYS A 352 -31.65 -8.98 -7.65
C LYS A 352 -32.01 -7.50 -7.47
N LEU A 353 -31.59 -6.67 -8.42
CA LEU A 353 -31.97 -5.27 -8.55
C LEU A 353 -33.19 -5.13 -9.49
N LYS A 354 -34.26 -4.50 -9.00
CA LYS A 354 -35.46 -4.22 -9.81
C LYS A 354 -35.11 -3.21 -10.91
N GLY A 355 -35.41 -3.53 -12.17
CA GLY A 355 -35.13 -2.64 -13.32
C GLY A 355 -33.75 -2.78 -13.94
N VAL A 356 -32.88 -3.64 -13.39
CA VAL A 356 -31.53 -3.89 -13.91
C VAL A 356 -31.46 -5.29 -14.52
N ASN A 357 -30.87 -5.42 -15.71
CA ASN A 357 -30.70 -6.71 -16.37
C ASN A 357 -29.39 -7.36 -15.93
N GLN A 358 -29.45 -8.27 -14.96
CA GLN A 358 -28.25 -8.90 -14.39
C GLN A 358 -27.94 -10.24 -15.05
N SER A 359 -26.75 -10.36 -15.64
CA SER A 359 -26.19 -11.58 -16.22
C SER A 359 -25.16 -12.20 -15.27
N GLN A 360 -25.12 -13.53 -15.21
CA GLN A 360 -24.11 -14.23 -14.41
C GLN A 360 -23.12 -14.98 -15.32
N VAL A 361 -21.85 -14.94 -14.97
CA VAL A 361 -20.78 -15.77 -15.58
C VAL A 361 -21.10 -17.26 -15.39
N ASP A 362 -20.76 -18.07 -16.39
CA ASP A 362 -20.95 -19.53 -16.40
C ASP A 362 -19.74 -20.19 -17.06
N ALA A 363 -18.79 -20.62 -16.23
CA ALA A 363 -17.52 -21.18 -16.69
C ALA A 363 -17.70 -22.54 -17.39
N ASP A 364 -18.67 -23.35 -16.95
CA ASP A 364 -18.97 -24.66 -17.54
C ASP A 364 -19.51 -24.53 -18.98
N LYS A 365 -20.11 -23.38 -19.31
CA LYS A 365 -20.58 -23.03 -20.66
C LYS A 365 -19.66 -22.08 -21.43
N ASP A 366 -18.42 -21.86 -20.96
CA ASP A 366 -17.46 -20.94 -21.59
C ASP A 366 -18.00 -19.49 -21.75
N TYR A 367 -18.90 -19.08 -20.84
CA TYR A 367 -19.49 -17.75 -20.77
C TYR A 367 -18.73 -16.89 -19.75
N THR A 368 -17.55 -16.43 -20.16
CA THR A 368 -16.60 -15.64 -19.34
C THR A 368 -16.96 -14.16 -19.28
N PHE A 369 -16.31 -13.39 -18.38
CA PHE A 369 -16.45 -11.92 -18.31
C PHE A 369 -16.24 -11.24 -19.67
N ALA A 370 -15.15 -11.54 -20.39
CA ALA A 370 -14.88 -10.95 -21.70
C ALA A 370 -15.93 -11.33 -22.79
N LYS A 371 -16.44 -12.57 -22.79
CA LYS A 371 -17.46 -13.04 -23.75
C LYS A 371 -18.85 -12.48 -23.45
N GLY A 372 -19.23 -12.44 -22.18
CA GLY A 372 -20.46 -11.81 -21.70
C GLY A 372 -20.45 -10.31 -21.97
N LEU A 373 -19.37 -9.61 -21.63
CA LEU A 373 -19.27 -8.16 -21.82
C LEU A 373 -19.38 -7.74 -23.30
N ARG A 374 -18.69 -8.44 -24.21
CA ARG A 374 -18.88 -8.22 -25.67
C ARG A 374 -20.33 -8.42 -26.11
N SER A 375 -21.06 -9.34 -25.47
CA SER A 375 -22.45 -9.64 -25.82
C SER A 375 -23.42 -8.62 -25.23
N ILE A 376 -23.14 -8.12 -24.03
CA ILE A 376 -23.85 -7.01 -23.39
C ILE A 376 -23.73 -5.72 -24.19
N LEU A 377 -22.56 -5.40 -24.75
CA LEU A 377 -22.38 -4.22 -25.61
C LEU A 377 -23.17 -4.28 -26.94
N ARG A 378 -23.68 -5.46 -27.33
CA ARG A 378 -24.63 -5.62 -28.46
C ARG A 378 -26.10 -5.60 -28.01
N GLN A 379 -26.37 -5.29 -26.75
CA GLN A 379 -27.71 -5.12 -26.20
C GLN A 379 -28.10 -3.66 -26.04
N ASP A 380 -27.37 -2.71 -26.64
CA ASP A 380 -27.68 -1.27 -26.56
C ASP A 380 -27.82 -0.77 -25.10
N PRO A 381 -26.84 -0.99 -24.19
CA PRO A 381 -26.92 -0.51 -22.81
C PRO A 381 -26.42 0.93 -22.68
N ASP A 382 -26.98 1.71 -21.75
CA ASP A 382 -26.41 3.00 -21.34
C ASP A 382 -25.34 2.80 -20.25
N ILE A 383 -25.63 1.89 -19.31
CA ILE A 383 -24.79 1.61 -18.14
C ILE A 383 -24.45 0.13 -18.10
N VAL A 384 -23.16 -0.17 -17.98
CA VAL A 384 -22.63 -1.53 -17.86
C VAL A 384 -21.90 -1.70 -16.54
N MET A 385 -22.25 -2.71 -15.75
CA MET A 385 -21.47 -3.10 -14.57
C MET A 385 -20.78 -4.45 -14.81
N VAL A 386 -19.47 -4.50 -14.59
CA VAL A 386 -18.66 -5.73 -14.67
C VAL A 386 -18.16 -6.03 -13.27
N GLY A 387 -18.53 -7.19 -12.70
CA GLY A 387 -18.26 -7.52 -11.29
C GLY A 387 -16.82 -7.27 -10.87
N GLU A 388 -15.85 -7.65 -11.70
CA GLU A 388 -14.43 -7.34 -11.52
C GLU A 388 -13.64 -7.47 -12.84
N MET A 389 -12.51 -6.76 -12.93
CA MET A 389 -11.54 -6.91 -14.02
C MET A 389 -10.31 -7.69 -13.54
N ARG A 390 -10.29 -9.01 -13.74
CA ARG A 390 -9.14 -9.86 -13.35
C ARG A 390 -8.03 -9.90 -14.40
N ASP A 391 -8.39 -9.80 -15.67
CA ASP A 391 -7.52 -10.03 -16.84
C ASP A 391 -7.51 -8.83 -17.81
N LEU A 392 -6.50 -8.81 -18.68
CA LEU A 392 -6.30 -7.76 -19.68
C LEU A 392 -7.47 -7.66 -20.67
N GLU A 393 -8.01 -8.78 -21.13
CA GLU A 393 -9.06 -8.82 -22.15
C GLU A 393 -10.34 -8.13 -21.64
N THR A 394 -10.79 -8.49 -20.44
CA THR A 394 -11.94 -7.89 -19.77
C THR A 394 -11.71 -6.40 -19.51
N ALA A 395 -10.52 -6.02 -19.06
CA ALA A 395 -10.16 -4.62 -18.80
C ALA A 395 -10.10 -3.76 -20.09
N GLU A 396 -9.57 -4.29 -21.19
CA GLU A 396 -9.56 -3.61 -22.48
C GLU A 396 -10.98 -3.37 -22.99
N ILE A 397 -11.86 -4.38 -22.95
CA ILE A 397 -13.25 -4.24 -23.41
C ILE A 397 -14.01 -3.24 -22.53
N ALA A 398 -13.85 -3.28 -21.20
CA ALA A 398 -14.48 -2.34 -20.26
C ALA A 398 -14.02 -0.89 -20.52
N ILE A 399 -12.72 -0.69 -20.77
CA ILE A 399 -12.17 0.63 -21.10
C ILE A 399 -12.66 1.10 -22.47
N GLN A 400 -12.68 0.25 -23.50
CA GLN A 400 -13.24 0.64 -24.80
C GLN A 400 -14.71 1.00 -24.71
N ALA A 401 -15.54 0.24 -23.99
CA ALA A 401 -16.94 0.58 -23.72
C ALA A 401 -17.09 1.96 -23.08
N SER A 402 -16.26 2.27 -22.08
CA SER A 402 -16.27 3.56 -21.39
C SER A 402 -15.91 4.76 -22.28
N LEU A 403 -15.15 4.51 -23.36
CA LEU A 403 -14.77 5.51 -24.36
C LEU A 403 -15.80 5.62 -25.51
N THR A 404 -16.62 4.59 -25.72
CA THR A 404 -17.62 4.52 -26.81
C THR A 404 -19.04 4.84 -26.35
N GLY A 405 -19.19 5.70 -25.33
CA GLY A 405 -20.49 6.25 -24.93
C GLY A 405 -21.19 5.55 -23.76
N HIS A 406 -20.58 4.55 -23.13
CA HIS A 406 -21.17 3.82 -22.00
C HIS A 406 -20.62 4.32 -20.66
N LEU A 407 -21.46 4.38 -19.62
CA LEU A 407 -20.97 4.48 -18.23
C LEU A 407 -20.66 3.06 -17.73
N VAL A 408 -19.39 2.81 -17.41
CA VAL A 408 -18.91 1.49 -16.99
C VAL A 408 -18.56 1.52 -15.50
N LEU A 409 -19.06 0.55 -14.74
CA LEU A 409 -18.74 0.35 -13.33
C LEU A 409 -18.00 -0.98 -13.18
N SER A 410 -16.90 -1.01 -12.44
CA SER A 410 -16.24 -2.29 -12.13
C SER A 410 -15.46 -2.27 -10.82
N THR A 411 -14.92 -3.43 -10.45
CA THR A 411 -14.05 -3.58 -9.28
C THR A 411 -12.66 -4.11 -9.60
N LEU A 412 -11.72 -3.75 -8.74
CA LEU A 412 -10.37 -4.29 -8.66
C LEU A 412 -10.06 -4.71 -7.22
N HIS A 413 -8.97 -5.45 -7.03
CA HIS A 413 -8.46 -5.84 -5.71
C HIS A 413 -7.08 -5.21 -5.46
N THR A 414 -7.06 -3.90 -5.24
CA THR A 414 -5.91 -3.16 -4.69
C THR A 414 -6.20 -2.77 -3.23
N ASN A 415 -5.16 -2.46 -2.45
CA ASN A 415 -5.30 -2.13 -1.03
C ASN A 415 -5.82 -0.70 -0.76
N ASP A 416 -5.64 0.18 -1.75
CA ASP A 416 -5.89 1.61 -1.79
C ASP A 416 -6.28 2.02 -3.23
N ALA A 417 -6.84 3.22 -3.39
CA ALA A 417 -7.25 3.76 -4.69
C ALA A 417 -6.04 4.00 -5.62
N ALA A 418 -4.95 4.53 -5.08
CA ALA A 418 -3.80 4.96 -5.87
C ALA A 418 -3.10 3.80 -6.61
N GLY A 419 -3.17 2.59 -6.07
CA GLY A 419 -2.69 1.35 -6.68
C GLY A 419 -3.46 0.90 -7.92
N VAL A 420 -4.67 1.43 -8.20
CA VAL A 420 -5.47 1.05 -9.38
C VAL A 420 -4.78 1.39 -10.69
N ILE A 421 -4.15 2.58 -10.78
CA ILE A 421 -3.45 3.01 -12.00
C ILE A 421 -2.24 2.09 -12.29
N PRO A 422 -1.30 1.87 -11.35
CA PRO A 422 -0.24 0.88 -11.53
C PRO A 422 -0.76 -0.53 -11.86
N ARG A 423 -1.87 -0.97 -11.27
CA ARG A 423 -2.45 -2.30 -11.55
C ARG A 423 -2.95 -2.43 -12.98
N LEU A 424 -3.64 -1.42 -13.51
CA LEU A 424 -4.07 -1.40 -14.92
C LEU A 424 -2.87 -1.38 -15.88
N LEU A 425 -1.82 -0.63 -15.55
CA LEU A 425 -0.56 -0.59 -16.31
C LEU A 425 0.18 -1.95 -16.28
N GLU A 426 0.20 -2.62 -15.13
CA GLU A 426 0.76 -3.96 -14.94
C GLU A 426 0.00 -5.02 -15.75
N MET A 427 -1.33 -4.95 -15.78
CA MET A 427 -2.17 -5.83 -16.61
C MET A 427 -1.91 -5.65 -18.12
N GLY A 428 -1.33 -4.52 -18.53
CA GLY A 428 -0.91 -4.26 -19.91
C GLY A 428 -1.66 -3.11 -20.60
N ILE A 429 -2.66 -2.52 -19.94
CA ILE A 429 -3.44 -1.39 -20.44
C ILE A 429 -2.52 -0.19 -20.68
N LYS A 430 -2.70 0.50 -21.80
CA LYS A 430 -1.86 1.65 -22.17
C LYS A 430 -2.32 2.92 -21.42
N PRO A 431 -1.41 3.77 -20.91
CA PRO A 431 -1.78 4.99 -20.19
C PRO A 431 -2.79 5.89 -20.93
N PHE A 432 -2.65 6.02 -22.25
CA PHE A 432 -3.51 6.85 -23.09
C PHE A 432 -4.96 6.34 -23.19
N LEU A 433 -5.23 5.08 -22.80
CA LEU A 433 -6.58 4.53 -22.66
C LEU A 433 -7.14 4.74 -21.25
N ILE A 434 -6.28 4.68 -20.21
CA ILE A 434 -6.66 4.89 -18.81
C ILE A 434 -7.09 6.34 -18.56
N VAL A 435 -6.30 7.30 -19.06
CA VAL A 435 -6.49 8.75 -18.84
C VAL A 435 -7.86 9.29 -19.29
N PRO A 436 -8.38 8.97 -20.47
CA PRO A 436 -9.71 9.42 -20.90
C PRO A 436 -10.86 8.51 -20.45
N SER A 437 -10.60 7.28 -19.97
CA SER A 437 -11.67 6.37 -19.54
C SER A 437 -12.10 6.62 -18.10
N ILE A 438 -11.16 6.76 -17.15
CA ILE A 438 -11.51 6.81 -15.73
C ILE A 438 -12.17 8.16 -15.37
N ASN A 439 -13.36 8.08 -14.76
CA ASN A 439 -14.03 9.22 -14.12
C ASN A 439 -13.60 9.32 -12.65
N ALA A 440 -13.75 8.23 -11.89
CA ALA A 440 -13.42 8.16 -10.46
C ALA A 440 -12.86 6.79 -10.06
N VAL A 441 -11.95 6.82 -9.09
CA VAL A 441 -11.48 5.62 -8.37
C VAL A 441 -11.84 5.76 -6.90
N ILE A 442 -12.46 4.71 -6.35
CA ILE A 442 -12.97 4.62 -4.98
C ILE A 442 -12.18 3.52 -4.27
N GLY A 443 -11.25 3.89 -3.40
CA GLY A 443 -10.68 2.97 -2.42
C GLY A 443 -11.63 2.89 -1.22
N GLN A 444 -11.93 1.69 -0.73
CA GLN A 444 -12.84 1.53 0.40
C GLN A 444 -12.50 0.37 1.34
N ARG A 445 -12.88 0.53 2.61
CA ARG A 445 -12.99 -0.54 3.62
C ARG A 445 -14.24 -0.33 4.47
N LEU A 446 -14.67 -1.36 5.19
CA LEU A 446 -15.76 -1.25 6.18
C LEU A 446 -15.18 -1.25 7.59
N VAL A 447 -15.61 -0.30 8.40
CA VAL A 447 -15.35 -0.23 9.85
C VAL A 447 -16.66 -0.42 10.61
N ARG A 448 -16.60 -1.04 11.79
CA ARG A 448 -17.76 -1.20 12.67
C ARG A 448 -18.17 0.14 13.30
N LYS A 449 -19.47 0.41 13.33
CA LYS A 449 -20.04 1.55 14.06
C LYS A 449 -20.11 1.25 15.56
N LEU A 450 -19.83 2.25 16.39
CA LEU A 450 -20.06 2.18 17.83
C LEU A 450 -21.55 2.00 18.14
N CYS A 451 -21.85 1.29 19.23
CA CYS A 451 -23.23 1.17 19.71
C CYS A 451 -23.65 2.48 20.42
N GLU A 452 -24.63 3.20 19.87
CA GLU A 452 -25.14 4.45 20.47
C GLU A 452 -25.65 4.29 21.93
N HIS A 453 -26.03 3.09 22.34
CA HIS A 453 -26.54 2.80 23.68
C HIS A 453 -25.48 2.41 24.71
N CYS A 454 -24.23 2.12 24.30
CA CYS A 454 -23.17 1.70 25.22
C CYS A 454 -21.75 2.14 24.81
N LYS A 455 -21.61 3.05 23.85
CA LYS A 455 -20.33 3.73 23.62
C LYS A 455 -19.97 4.54 24.86
N VAL A 456 -18.70 4.53 25.22
CA VAL A 456 -18.18 5.26 26.37
C VAL A 456 -17.18 6.30 25.90
N GLU A 457 -17.08 7.40 26.64
CA GLU A 457 -16.08 8.42 26.35
C GLU A 457 -14.68 7.84 26.45
N HIS A 458 -13.82 8.30 25.55
CA HIS A 458 -12.42 7.93 25.48
C HIS A 458 -11.59 9.20 25.58
N GLN A 459 -11.03 9.42 26.77
CA GLN A 459 -9.90 10.32 26.92
C GLN A 459 -8.72 9.71 26.16
N LEU A 460 -8.23 10.43 25.15
CA LEU A 460 -7.04 10.05 24.41
C LEU A 460 -5.83 10.16 25.35
N ASN A 461 -4.93 9.19 25.27
CA ASN A 461 -3.59 9.34 25.83
C ASN A 461 -2.71 10.21 24.90
N ALA A 462 -1.55 10.65 25.39
CA ALA A 462 -0.67 11.55 24.63
C ALA A 462 -0.19 10.98 23.27
N GLU A 463 0.01 9.67 23.15
CA GLU A 463 0.41 8.99 21.91
C GLU A 463 -0.76 8.95 20.91
N GLU A 464 -1.96 8.59 21.37
CA GLU A 464 -3.18 8.63 20.56
C GLU A 464 -3.48 10.04 20.05
N GLU A 465 -3.34 11.04 20.91
CA GLU A 465 -3.57 12.45 20.57
C GLU A 465 -2.53 12.96 19.56
N GLU A 466 -1.25 12.60 19.70
CA GLU A 466 -0.21 12.90 18.73
C GLU A 466 -0.52 12.27 17.36
N ILE A 467 -0.83 10.97 17.33
CA ILE A 467 -1.15 10.23 16.09
C ILE A 467 -2.38 10.84 15.39
N VAL A 468 -3.44 11.18 16.13
CA VAL A 468 -4.61 11.85 15.58
C VAL A 468 -4.24 13.20 14.98
N LYS A 469 -3.46 14.04 15.69
CA LYS A 469 -2.98 15.33 15.17
C LYS A 469 -2.12 15.16 13.91
N LYS A 470 -1.21 14.18 13.87
CA LYS A 470 -0.39 13.82 12.69
C LYS A 470 -1.28 13.52 11.47
N ILE A 471 -2.28 12.66 11.63
CA ILE A 471 -3.18 12.23 10.55
C ILE A 471 -4.00 13.41 10.01
N LEU A 472 -4.55 14.23 10.91
CA LEU A 472 -5.38 15.39 10.55
C LEU A 472 -4.55 16.50 9.89
N ALA A 473 -3.30 16.73 10.32
CA ALA A 473 -2.39 17.71 9.73
C ALA A 473 -2.01 17.41 8.26
N ILE A 474 -2.18 16.16 7.81
CA ILE A 474 -1.94 15.74 6.41
C ILE A 474 -3.17 15.99 5.51
N ILE A 475 -4.34 16.36 6.07
CA ILE A 475 -5.53 16.66 5.26
C ILE A 475 -5.28 17.96 4.49
N SER A 476 -5.29 17.89 3.16
CA SER A 476 -5.13 19.07 2.30
C SER A 476 -6.29 20.05 2.51
N PRO A 477 -6.03 21.37 2.63
CA PRO A 477 -7.08 22.39 2.66
C PRO A 477 -8.04 22.32 1.45
N LYS A 478 -7.59 21.80 0.30
CA LYS A 478 -8.44 21.57 -0.88
C LYS A 478 -9.53 20.51 -0.66
N ALA A 479 -9.41 19.67 0.37
CA ALA A 479 -10.44 18.70 0.73
C ALA A 479 -11.73 19.37 1.21
N GLY A 480 -11.70 20.66 1.58
CA GLY A 480 -12.88 21.40 2.03
C GLY A 480 -13.44 20.87 3.34
N VAL A 481 -12.58 20.33 4.21
CA VAL A 481 -12.90 19.85 5.56
C VAL A 481 -12.45 20.92 6.55
N GLU A 482 -13.38 21.42 7.34
CA GLU A 482 -13.07 22.30 8.47
C GLU A 482 -12.61 21.44 9.65
N LEU A 483 -11.39 21.70 10.14
CA LEU A 483 -10.83 21.01 11.30
C LEU A 483 -11.03 21.91 12.54
N PRO A 484 -11.58 21.38 13.65
CA PRO A 484 -11.74 22.14 14.88
C PRO A 484 -10.38 22.40 15.53
N ALA A 485 -10.25 23.56 16.20
CA ALA A 485 -9.01 23.96 16.88
C ALA A 485 -8.68 23.06 18.08
N GLU A 486 -9.70 22.51 18.74
CA GLU A 486 -9.60 21.52 19.80
C GLU A 486 -10.26 20.21 19.34
N LEU A 487 -9.68 19.07 19.76
CA LEU A 487 -10.22 17.77 19.42
C LEU A 487 -11.54 17.51 20.19
N PRO A 488 -12.63 17.09 19.53
CA PRO A 488 -13.88 16.77 20.21
C PRO A 488 -13.75 15.49 21.03
N THR A 489 -14.73 15.21 21.91
CA THR A 489 -14.77 13.97 22.68
C THR A 489 -14.77 12.73 21.79
N PHE A 490 -13.72 11.91 21.90
CA PHE A 490 -13.65 10.61 21.25
C PHE A 490 -14.46 9.58 22.02
N TYR A 491 -14.92 8.53 21.33
CA TYR A 491 -15.67 7.43 21.92
C TYR A 491 -15.02 6.09 21.58
N LYS A 492 -15.16 5.14 22.51
CA LYS A 492 -14.78 3.73 22.32
C LYS A 492 -15.95 2.81 22.62
N ALA A 493 -15.80 1.55 22.21
CA ALA A 493 -16.79 0.53 22.56
C ALA A 493 -16.79 0.30 24.07
N GLY A 494 -17.94 0.47 24.71
CA GLY A 494 -18.14 0.00 26.07
C GLY A 494 -18.27 -1.53 26.13
N LYS A 495 -18.59 -2.05 27.31
CA LYS A 495 -18.67 -3.50 27.62
C LYS A 495 -19.69 -4.31 26.81
N GLY A 496 -20.45 -3.66 25.92
CA GLY A 496 -21.59 -4.23 25.22
C GLY A 496 -22.89 -4.11 26.01
N CYS A 497 -24.01 -4.09 25.29
CA CYS A 497 -25.36 -4.09 25.84
C CYS A 497 -26.30 -4.90 24.94
N VAL A 498 -27.56 -5.05 25.36
CA VAL A 498 -28.60 -5.80 24.61
C VAL A 498 -28.76 -5.27 23.18
N HIS A 499 -28.67 -3.96 22.95
CA HIS A 499 -28.85 -3.37 21.62
C HIS A 499 -27.76 -3.79 20.61
N CYS A 500 -26.55 -4.10 21.08
CA CYS A 500 -25.42 -4.58 20.26
C CYS A 500 -25.03 -6.03 20.58
N SER A 501 -25.92 -6.81 21.21
CA SER A 501 -25.69 -8.21 21.56
C SER A 501 -24.34 -8.45 22.27
N GLY A 502 -23.96 -7.56 23.20
CA GLY A 502 -22.72 -7.68 23.98
C GLY A 502 -21.41 -7.30 23.27
N ILE A 503 -21.46 -6.78 22.03
CA ILE A 503 -20.25 -6.57 21.19
C ILE A 503 -19.63 -5.16 21.37
N GLY A 504 -20.42 -4.18 21.80
CA GLY A 504 -20.00 -2.76 21.87
C GLY A 504 -20.08 -1.99 20.54
N TYR A 505 -20.25 -2.72 19.44
CA TYR A 505 -20.41 -2.20 18.07
C TYR A 505 -21.72 -2.70 17.45
N LYS A 506 -22.31 -1.96 16.50
CA LYS A 506 -23.51 -2.40 15.78
C LYS A 506 -23.55 -1.88 14.34
N GLY A 507 -23.40 -2.80 13.38
CA GLY A 507 -23.41 -2.46 11.96
C GLY A 507 -22.08 -1.83 11.51
N ARG A 508 -22.01 -1.51 10.22
CA ARG A 508 -20.80 -1.01 9.56
C ARG A 508 -21.06 0.29 8.82
N ILE A 509 -20.00 1.06 8.65
CA ILE A 509 -19.95 2.22 7.77
C ILE A 509 -18.71 2.10 6.88
N GLY A 510 -18.81 2.56 5.63
CA GLY A 510 -17.64 2.62 4.76
C GLY A 510 -16.70 3.73 5.18
N ILE A 511 -15.40 3.46 5.11
CA ILE A 511 -14.37 4.49 4.99
C ILE A 511 -13.87 4.48 3.54
N TYR A 512 -13.74 5.66 2.96
CA TYR A 512 -13.52 5.86 1.54
C TYR A 512 -12.39 6.83 1.28
N GLU A 513 -11.67 6.59 0.20
CA GLU A 513 -10.83 7.57 -0.46
C GLU A 513 -11.22 7.62 -1.93
N ILE A 514 -11.46 8.81 -2.43
CA ILE A 514 -11.97 9.01 -3.79
C ILE A 514 -11.13 10.07 -4.47
N PHE A 515 -10.44 9.68 -5.55
CA PHE A 515 -9.87 10.64 -6.49
C PHE A 515 -10.58 10.55 -7.84
N THR A 516 -10.54 11.66 -8.55
CA THR A 516 -10.99 11.77 -9.94
C THR A 516 -9.80 11.98 -10.84
N MET A 517 -9.98 11.69 -12.13
CA MET A 517 -8.92 11.77 -13.13
C MET A 517 -8.63 13.22 -13.53
N ASN A 518 -8.11 14.01 -12.59
CA ASN A 518 -7.70 15.40 -12.80
C ASN A 518 -6.36 15.49 -13.54
N GLU A 519 -5.99 16.67 -14.04
CA GLU A 519 -4.81 16.84 -14.90
C GLU A 519 -3.49 16.36 -14.26
N ASP A 520 -3.32 16.52 -12.95
CA ASP A 520 -2.13 16.01 -12.25
C ASP A 520 -2.09 14.47 -12.26
N ILE A 521 -3.21 13.83 -11.92
CA ILE A 521 -3.30 12.36 -11.87
C ILE A 521 -3.24 11.78 -13.30
N LYS A 522 -3.78 12.49 -14.30
CA LYS A 522 -3.63 12.15 -15.73
C LYS A 522 -2.16 12.18 -16.16
N LYS A 523 -1.44 13.25 -15.82
CA LYS A 523 0.00 13.40 -16.09
C LYS A 523 0.79 12.25 -15.45
N LEU A 524 0.60 12.02 -14.15
CA LEU A 524 1.25 10.91 -13.41
C LEU A 524 0.96 9.52 -14.01
N THR A 525 -0.22 9.33 -14.60
CA THR A 525 -0.61 8.09 -15.28
C THR A 525 0.13 7.90 -16.60
N MET A 526 0.17 8.92 -17.46
CA MET A 526 0.96 8.92 -18.70
C MET A 526 2.44 8.62 -18.42
N GLU A 527 2.93 9.20 -17.33
CA GLU A 527 4.30 9.11 -16.82
C GLU A 527 4.65 7.77 -16.15
N ARG A 528 3.64 6.92 -15.87
CA ARG A 528 3.75 5.65 -15.12
C ARG A 528 4.33 5.82 -13.71
N ALA A 529 3.86 6.83 -12.98
CA ALA A 529 4.24 7.06 -11.60
C ALA A 529 3.82 5.89 -10.67
N SER A 530 4.55 5.68 -9.58
CA SER A 530 4.19 4.65 -8.58
C SER A 530 3.02 5.09 -7.70
N ALA A 531 2.32 4.11 -7.10
CA ALA A 531 1.13 4.34 -6.27
C ALA A 531 1.33 5.43 -5.20
N TYR A 532 2.48 5.46 -4.52
CA TYR A 532 2.79 6.47 -3.50
C TYR A 532 2.76 7.92 -4.06
N ARG A 533 3.30 8.12 -5.26
CA ARG A 533 3.38 9.43 -5.94
C ARG A 533 1.97 9.90 -6.36
N ILE A 534 1.12 8.95 -6.75
CA ILE A 534 -0.29 9.16 -7.09
C ILE A 534 -1.10 9.46 -5.82
N LEU A 535 -0.85 8.75 -4.72
CA LEU A 535 -1.45 8.96 -3.40
C LEU A 535 -1.13 10.35 -2.85
N GLU A 536 0.16 10.73 -2.80
CA GLU A 536 0.61 12.08 -2.43
C GLU A 536 -0.16 13.15 -3.23
N LYS A 537 -0.23 12.98 -4.56
CA LYS A 537 -0.84 13.99 -5.42
C LYS A 537 -2.37 14.01 -5.35
N ALA A 538 -3.00 12.88 -5.07
CA ALA A 538 -4.43 12.81 -4.80
C ALA A 538 -4.75 13.54 -3.49
N ILE A 539 -3.96 13.34 -2.42
CA ILE A 539 -4.10 14.04 -1.13
C ILE A 539 -3.90 15.55 -1.33
N GLU A 540 -2.82 16.00 -2.00
CA GLU A 540 -2.60 17.41 -2.34
C GLU A 540 -3.82 18.03 -3.04
N ASN A 541 -4.52 17.26 -3.87
CA ASN A 541 -5.71 17.65 -4.62
C ASN A 541 -7.04 17.51 -3.87
N GLY A 542 -7.00 17.24 -2.57
CA GLY A 542 -8.17 17.21 -1.70
C GLY A 542 -8.81 15.82 -1.54
N MET A 543 -8.15 14.74 -1.98
CA MET A 543 -8.55 13.40 -1.59
C MET A 543 -8.31 13.21 -0.09
N ILE A 544 -9.37 12.87 0.62
CA ILE A 544 -9.30 12.35 1.99
C ILE A 544 -8.94 10.87 1.88
N THR A 545 -7.88 10.42 2.55
CA THR A 545 -7.52 8.99 2.61
C THR A 545 -8.50 8.21 3.48
N MET A 546 -8.60 6.88 3.31
CA MET A 546 -9.49 6.06 4.15
C MET A 546 -9.20 6.19 5.65
N LEU A 547 -7.93 6.41 6.02
CA LEU A 547 -7.54 6.68 7.40
C LEU A 547 -8.07 8.02 7.91
N GLN A 548 -7.90 9.09 7.14
CA GLN A 548 -8.38 10.42 7.50
C GLN A 548 -9.91 10.45 7.60
N ASP A 549 -10.61 9.80 6.67
CA ASP A 549 -12.06 9.60 6.74
C ASP A 549 -12.46 8.82 8.00
N GLY A 550 -11.72 7.77 8.35
CA GLY A 550 -11.87 7.04 9.60
C GLY A 550 -11.73 7.92 10.85
N VAL A 551 -10.66 8.72 10.95
CA VAL A 551 -10.44 9.63 12.09
C VAL A 551 -11.49 10.74 12.15
N LEU A 552 -11.92 11.29 11.01
CA LEU A 552 -13.03 12.26 10.95
C LEU A 552 -14.35 11.63 11.46
N LYS A 553 -14.59 10.34 11.20
CA LYS A 553 -15.74 9.59 11.76
C LYS A 553 -15.56 9.24 13.24
N CYS A 554 -14.33 9.14 13.76
CA CYS A 554 -14.07 9.08 15.20
C CYS A 554 -14.43 10.39 15.90
N MET A 555 -14.07 11.53 15.30
CA MET A 555 -14.43 12.87 15.80
C MET A 555 -15.94 13.13 15.81
N GLN A 556 -16.69 12.44 14.94
CA GLN A 556 -18.17 12.43 14.94
C GLN A 556 -18.77 11.43 15.93
N GLY A 557 -17.95 10.68 16.69
CA GLY A 557 -18.40 9.67 17.64
C GLY A 557 -19.10 8.45 17.03
N ILE A 558 -18.83 8.16 15.74
CA ILE A 558 -19.47 7.08 14.96
C ILE A 558 -18.66 5.77 15.04
N VAL A 559 -17.33 5.86 15.06
CA VAL A 559 -16.40 4.72 15.07
C VAL A 559 -15.25 4.98 16.07
N SER A 560 -14.60 3.94 16.58
CA SER A 560 -13.44 4.07 17.48
C SER A 560 -12.12 4.13 16.71
N LEU A 561 -11.09 4.72 17.32
CA LEU A 561 -9.72 4.70 16.77
C LEU A 561 -9.21 3.27 16.61
N ASP A 562 -9.42 2.41 17.62
CA ASP A 562 -9.10 0.97 17.58
C ASP A 562 -9.58 0.30 16.27
N GLU A 563 -10.81 0.60 15.86
CA GLU A 563 -11.44 -0.04 14.72
C GLU A 563 -10.89 0.50 13.39
N VAL A 564 -10.61 1.80 13.30
CA VAL A 564 -9.95 2.41 12.14
C VAL A 564 -8.53 1.85 11.99
N PHE A 565 -7.78 1.77 13.09
CA PHE A 565 -6.41 1.26 13.11
C PHE A 565 -6.35 -0.23 12.76
N ARG A 566 -7.25 -1.05 13.33
CA ARG A 566 -7.41 -2.47 12.97
C ARG A 566 -7.71 -2.67 11.48
N VAL A 567 -8.51 -1.80 10.87
CA VAL A 567 -9.00 -1.98 9.49
C VAL A 567 -8.02 -1.47 8.43
N ILE A 568 -7.28 -0.38 8.66
CA ILE A 568 -6.24 0.07 7.71
C ILE A 568 -4.95 -0.75 7.86
N GLY A 569 -4.55 -1.10 9.09
CA GLY A 569 -3.32 -1.83 9.38
C GLY A 569 -2.16 -0.89 9.71
N LYS A 570 -0.96 -1.15 9.17
CA LYS A 570 0.22 -0.34 9.46
C LYS A 570 0.17 1.01 8.76
N PHE A 571 0.51 2.05 9.51
CA PHE A 571 0.56 3.44 9.08
C PHE A 571 1.97 3.90 8.73
N ASP A 572 2.83 2.98 8.29
CA ASP A 572 4.21 3.30 7.90
C ASP A 572 4.23 4.37 6.79
N TYR A 573 3.21 4.44 5.93
CA TYR A 573 3.06 5.52 4.94
C TYR A 573 2.65 6.86 5.57
N VAL A 574 1.98 6.87 6.73
CA VAL A 574 1.66 8.08 7.51
C VAL A 574 2.88 8.54 8.28
N GLU A 575 3.66 7.64 8.89
CA GLU A 575 4.94 8.05 9.47
C GLU A 575 5.95 8.43 8.38
N ASN A 576 5.88 7.87 7.16
CA ASN A 576 6.68 8.34 6.01
C ASN A 576 6.10 9.56 5.28
N LEU A 577 4.80 9.89 5.42
CA LEU A 577 4.21 11.14 4.92
C LEU A 577 4.40 12.26 5.95
N TYR A 578 4.10 11.99 7.21
CA TYR A 578 4.38 12.86 8.34
C TYR A 578 5.87 13.10 8.47
N SER A 579 6.74 12.08 8.36
CA SER A 579 8.19 12.32 8.21
C SER A 579 8.62 12.70 6.80
N SER A 580 7.84 12.60 5.72
CA SER A 580 8.11 13.40 4.52
C SER A 580 7.93 14.89 4.84
N ILE A 581 6.94 15.21 5.69
CA ILE A 581 6.62 16.56 6.19
C ILE A 581 7.55 16.99 7.36
N VAL A 582 8.15 16.06 8.12
CA VAL A 582 8.90 16.28 9.39
C VAL A 582 10.36 15.79 9.36
N SER A 583 10.77 14.97 8.39
CA SER A 583 12.19 14.81 7.96
C SER A 583 12.56 15.79 6.83
N ARG A 584 11.55 16.48 6.27
CA ARG A 584 11.69 17.90 5.92
C ARG A 584 12.08 18.79 7.14
N VAL A 585 12.38 18.24 8.33
CA VAL A 585 12.93 18.95 9.52
C VAL A 585 14.10 18.22 10.25
N ILE A 586 14.03 16.95 10.70
CA ILE A 586 15.09 16.29 11.56
C ILE A 586 15.40 14.80 11.23
N GLY A 587 16.58 14.28 11.66
CA GLY A 587 17.01 12.85 11.61
C GLY A 587 18.04 12.40 12.70
N THR A 588 18.48 11.12 12.72
CA THR A 588 19.20 10.38 13.82
C THR A 588 20.68 10.76 14.14
N GLY A 589 21.21 10.45 15.35
CA GLY A 589 22.62 10.71 15.73
C GLY A 589 23.15 10.01 17.01
N LEU A 590 24.49 9.92 17.15
CA LEU A 590 25.29 9.26 18.22
C LEU A 590 25.79 10.26 19.28
N ASN A 591 25.80 9.92 20.57
CA ASN A 591 26.24 10.88 21.62
C ASN A 591 27.76 10.82 21.93
N ILE A 592 28.42 11.98 22.00
CA ILE A 592 29.78 12.17 22.56
C ILE A 592 29.69 12.61 24.02
N GLU A 593 30.42 11.93 24.90
CA GLU A 593 30.48 12.22 26.33
C GLU A 593 31.35 13.45 26.67
N LYS A 594 31.02 14.14 27.77
CA LYS A 594 31.71 15.38 28.21
C LYS A 594 33.20 15.19 28.53
N GLU A 595 33.64 13.97 28.85
CA GLU A 595 35.07 13.67 29.05
C GLU A 595 35.82 13.74 27.71
N VAL A 596 35.32 13.03 26.71
CA VAL A 596 35.87 12.97 25.34
C VAL A 596 35.87 14.34 24.67
N GLU A 597 34.83 15.14 24.91
CA GLU A 597 34.72 16.49 24.35
C GLU A 597 35.83 17.43 24.84
N ARG A 598 36.19 17.38 26.13
CA ARG A 598 37.29 18.18 26.71
C ARG A 598 38.64 17.85 26.08
N TRP A 599 38.88 16.57 25.77
CA TRP A 599 40.07 16.15 25.00
C TRP A 599 40.05 16.77 23.59
N GLY A 600 38.90 16.73 22.93
CA GLY A 600 38.69 17.35 21.62
C GLY A 600 39.00 18.85 21.59
N GLU A 601 38.48 19.60 22.56
CA GLU A 601 38.71 21.05 22.71
C GLU A 601 40.18 21.39 22.97
N LYS A 602 40.83 20.65 23.87
CA LYS A 602 42.26 20.83 24.20
C LYS A 602 43.15 20.61 22.97
N TRP A 603 42.90 19.56 22.20
CA TRP A 603 43.66 19.26 20.98
C TRP A 603 43.34 20.24 19.84
N ALA A 604 42.14 20.81 19.78
CA ALA A 604 41.75 21.79 18.77
C ALA A 604 42.44 23.15 18.98
N ALA A 605 42.79 23.49 20.22
CA ALA A 605 43.53 24.70 20.55
C ALA A 605 45.03 24.62 20.17
N ASP A 606 45.66 23.45 20.32
CA ASP A 606 47.05 23.20 19.91
C ASP A 606 47.26 21.72 19.51
N PHE A 607 47.39 21.46 18.21
CA PHE A 607 47.65 20.12 17.67
C PHE A 607 49.00 19.52 18.12
N SER A 608 49.97 20.33 18.58
CA SER A 608 51.27 19.83 19.06
C SER A 608 51.16 19.01 20.36
N ILE A 609 50.05 19.18 21.09
CA ILE A 609 49.68 18.40 22.27
C ILE A 609 49.21 16.99 21.87
N ALA A 610 48.45 16.88 20.79
CA ALA A 610 47.79 15.64 20.39
C ALA A 610 48.78 14.49 20.17
N GLN A 611 49.90 14.76 19.49
CA GLN A 611 50.94 13.76 19.24
C GLN A 611 51.69 13.27 20.49
N LYS A 612 51.66 14.04 21.59
CA LYS A 612 52.27 13.65 22.88
C LYS A 612 51.35 12.74 23.67
N GLU A 613 50.06 13.08 23.72
CA GLU A 613 49.08 12.45 24.61
C GLU A 613 48.35 11.26 23.97
N VAL A 614 48.44 11.08 22.64
CA VAL A 614 47.82 9.94 21.92
C VAL A 614 48.25 8.58 22.48
N LYS A 615 49.44 8.46 23.05
CA LYS A 615 49.97 7.22 23.66
C LYS A 615 49.33 6.84 25.00
N ASP A 616 48.69 7.81 25.67
CA ASP A 616 48.08 7.64 26.99
C ASP A 616 46.55 7.45 26.88
N ILE A 617 46.02 7.36 25.65
CA ILE A 617 44.59 7.29 25.35
C ILE A 617 44.20 5.88 24.93
N ASP A 618 43.11 5.37 25.51
CA ASP A 618 42.47 4.14 25.07
C ASP A 618 41.99 4.25 23.61
N VAL A 619 42.42 3.31 22.76
CA VAL A 619 42.02 3.19 21.35
C VAL A 619 40.48 3.17 21.21
N ASP A 620 39.74 2.68 22.21
CA ASP A 620 38.29 2.71 22.21
C ASP A 620 37.71 4.13 22.24
N LYS A 621 38.37 5.08 22.92
CA LYS A 621 37.98 6.51 23.00
C LYS A 621 38.59 7.35 21.87
N LEU A 622 39.74 6.95 21.33
CA LEU A 622 40.55 7.73 20.39
C LEU A 622 39.79 8.24 19.17
N ILE A 623 38.92 7.42 18.54
CA ILE A 623 38.13 7.87 17.38
C ILE A 623 37.15 9.01 17.73
N PHE A 624 36.53 8.97 18.92
CA PHE A 624 35.60 10.02 19.34
C PHE A 624 36.34 11.31 19.70
N ILE A 625 37.56 11.21 20.25
CA ILE A 625 38.43 12.37 20.47
C ILE A 625 38.83 13.01 19.14
N ILE A 626 39.26 12.21 18.14
CA ILE A 626 39.60 12.71 16.79
C ILE A 626 38.41 13.45 16.15
N LEU A 627 37.19 12.88 16.25
CA LEU A 627 35.97 13.52 15.74
C LEU A 627 35.65 14.84 16.47
N ALA A 628 35.77 14.87 17.80
CA ALA A 628 35.56 16.09 18.59
C ALA A 628 36.61 17.17 18.26
N THR A 629 37.89 16.81 18.14
CA THR A 629 38.97 17.73 17.74
C THR A 629 38.71 18.32 16.35
N ALA A 630 38.30 17.49 15.39
CA ALA A 630 38.03 17.94 14.02
C ALA A 630 36.86 18.95 13.96
N ILE A 631 35.80 18.70 14.73
CA ILE A 631 34.64 19.60 14.81
C ILE A 631 35.02 20.92 15.50
N LYS A 632 35.63 20.87 16.69
CA LYS A 632 36.00 22.08 17.46
C LYS A 632 37.11 22.91 16.77
N SER A 633 37.88 22.32 15.85
CA SER A 633 38.88 23.04 15.02
C SER A 633 38.38 23.51 13.64
N GLY A 634 37.10 23.30 13.31
CA GLY A 634 36.50 23.76 12.05
C GLY A 634 36.98 22.98 10.81
N ALA A 635 37.29 21.70 10.95
CA ALA A 635 37.66 20.84 9.82
C ALA A 635 36.46 20.52 8.90
N SER A 636 36.75 20.36 7.61
CA SER A 636 35.77 19.95 6.58
C SER A 636 35.89 18.47 6.21
N ASP A 637 37.11 17.94 6.17
CA ASP A 637 37.41 16.52 5.99
C ASP A 637 38.43 16.06 7.05
N ILE A 638 38.31 14.81 7.49
CA ILE A 638 39.29 14.03 8.23
C ILE A 638 39.78 12.92 7.30
N HIS A 639 41.10 12.81 7.13
CA HIS A 639 41.74 11.77 6.34
C HIS A 639 42.57 10.86 7.27
N PHE A 640 42.41 9.55 7.11
CA PHE A 640 43.25 8.51 7.70
C PHE A 640 44.03 7.84 6.58
N ASP A 641 45.31 8.18 6.46
CA ASP A 641 46.17 7.79 5.35
C ASP A 641 47.24 6.77 5.81
N PRO A 642 47.12 5.47 5.45
CA PRO A 642 48.11 4.47 5.77
C PRO A 642 49.45 4.69 5.05
N THR A 643 50.54 4.44 5.77
CA THR A 643 51.93 4.55 5.31
C THR A 643 52.74 3.35 5.78
N GLU A 644 53.99 3.22 5.31
CA GLU A 644 54.91 2.15 5.73
C GLU A 644 55.16 2.11 7.26
N ASN A 645 55.03 3.24 7.96
CA ASN A 645 55.37 3.40 9.38
C ASN A 645 54.16 3.76 10.26
N GLY A 646 52.94 3.37 9.87
CA GLY A 646 51.70 3.68 10.60
C GLY A 646 50.71 4.51 9.79
N VAL A 647 49.73 5.11 10.45
CA VAL A 647 48.62 5.85 9.79
C VAL A 647 48.63 7.31 10.21
N LYS A 648 48.65 8.20 9.22
CA LYS A 648 48.59 9.66 9.43
C LYS A 648 47.14 10.13 9.46
N VAL A 649 46.77 10.85 10.50
CA VAL A 649 45.45 11.51 10.62
C VAL A 649 45.62 12.99 10.28
N ARG A 650 44.92 13.44 9.23
CA ARG A 650 45.06 14.79 8.67
C ARG A 650 43.71 15.46 8.53
N PHE A 651 43.59 16.73 8.93
CA PHE A 651 42.36 17.52 8.82
C PHE A 651 42.47 18.54 7.68
N ARG A 652 41.36 18.79 6.98
CA ARG A 652 41.23 19.87 6.00
C ARG A 652 40.55 21.08 6.63
N ILE A 653 41.32 22.08 7.03
CA ILE A 653 40.83 23.32 7.68
C ILE A 653 41.07 24.49 6.72
N ASP A 654 40.04 25.29 6.44
CA ASP A 654 40.06 26.39 5.44
C ASP A 654 40.56 25.98 4.03
N GLY A 655 40.44 24.69 3.69
CA GLY A 655 40.93 24.12 2.43
C GLY A 655 42.41 23.69 2.44
N ILE A 656 43.13 23.89 3.54
CA ILE A 656 44.52 23.47 3.74
C ILE A 656 44.54 22.13 4.49
N MET A 657 45.28 21.15 3.99
CA MET A 657 45.54 19.90 4.71
C MET A 657 46.59 20.11 5.80
N ARG A 658 46.30 19.68 7.02
CA ARG A 658 47.20 19.72 8.18
C ARG A 658 47.30 18.34 8.82
N GLU A 659 48.50 17.91 9.17
CA GLU A 659 48.71 16.68 9.95
C GLU A 659 48.46 16.97 11.43
N VAL A 660 47.76 16.06 12.12
CA VAL A 660 47.29 16.26 13.50
C VAL A 660 47.92 15.22 14.44
N ILE A 661 47.83 13.94 14.09
CA ILE A 661 48.48 12.82 14.78
C ILE A 661 48.93 11.75 13.79
N SER A 662 49.93 10.97 14.17
CA SER A 662 50.25 9.65 13.61
C SER A 662 49.97 8.57 14.65
N ILE A 663 49.30 7.51 14.24
CA ILE A 663 48.88 6.35 15.07
C ILE A 663 49.45 5.05 14.51
N LEU A 664 49.49 4.00 15.33
CA LEU A 664 50.00 2.68 14.93
C LEU A 664 48.98 1.92 14.07
N SER A 665 49.47 0.99 13.25
CA SER A 665 48.64 0.25 12.28
C SER A 665 47.64 -0.71 12.91
N ASP A 666 47.95 -1.24 14.09
CA ASP A 666 47.08 -2.10 14.91
C ASP A 666 45.97 -1.29 15.60
N GLU A 667 46.30 -0.14 16.19
CA GLU A 667 45.33 0.84 16.71
C GLU A 667 44.34 1.27 15.62
N TYR A 668 44.83 1.52 14.41
CA TYR A 668 43.99 1.90 13.28
C TYR A 668 43.03 0.80 12.82
N LEU A 669 43.41 -0.48 12.87
CA LEU A 669 42.48 -1.58 12.53
C LEU A 669 41.26 -1.60 13.45
N HIS A 670 41.43 -1.25 14.73
CA HIS A 670 40.34 -1.13 15.69
C HIS A 670 39.43 0.08 15.38
N ILE A 671 40.04 1.24 15.13
CA ILE A 671 39.32 2.46 14.71
C ILE A 671 38.50 2.21 13.43
N LEU A 672 39.10 1.53 12.45
CA LEU A 672 38.48 1.19 11.17
C LEU A 672 37.28 0.23 11.35
N SER A 673 37.38 -0.74 12.26
CA SER A 673 36.26 -1.61 12.64
C SER A 673 35.10 -0.81 13.24
N LYS A 674 35.38 0.13 14.15
CA LYS A 674 34.35 1.05 14.71
C LYS A 674 33.71 1.92 13.64
N LEU A 675 34.50 2.51 12.73
CA LEU A 675 33.98 3.34 11.63
C LEU A 675 33.07 2.55 10.68
N LYS A 676 33.40 1.28 10.39
CA LYS A 676 32.51 0.38 9.64
C LYS A 676 31.18 0.17 10.38
N LEU A 677 31.21 -0.15 11.67
CA LEU A 677 30.01 -0.37 12.48
C LEU A 677 29.15 0.90 12.61
N MET A 678 29.75 2.06 12.90
CA MET A 678 29.05 3.35 13.04
C MET A 678 28.28 3.73 11.76
N ALA A 679 28.83 3.40 10.59
CA ALA A 679 28.24 3.69 9.29
C ALA A 679 27.32 2.57 8.74
N GLY A 680 27.04 1.53 9.54
CA GLY A 680 26.13 0.44 9.18
C GLY A 680 26.75 -0.68 8.32
N PHE A 681 28.07 -0.83 8.30
CA PHE A 681 28.78 -1.88 7.56
C PHE A 681 29.19 -3.08 8.41
N PRO A 682 29.19 -4.29 7.82
CA PRO A 682 29.78 -5.46 8.46
C PRO A 682 31.31 -5.31 8.52
N SER A 683 31.87 -5.38 9.73
CA SER A 683 33.32 -5.22 9.97
C SER A 683 34.18 -6.38 9.46
N ASN A 684 33.58 -7.57 9.29
CA ASN A 684 34.27 -8.81 8.87
C ASN A 684 34.34 -9.02 7.34
N VAL A 685 33.71 -8.15 6.55
CA VAL A 685 33.76 -8.23 5.08
C VAL A 685 34.88 -7.30 4.57
N LYS A 686 35.56 -7.71 3.49
CA LYS A 686 36.42 -6.82 2.69
C LYS A 686 35.73 -6.50 1.37
N ARG A 687 35.71 -5.21 1.00
CA ARG A 687 35.27 -4.70 -0.30
C ARG A 687 36.26 -3.65 -0.77
N THR A 688 36.30 -3.41 -2.07
CA THR A 688 37.15 -2.38 -2.68
C THR A 688 36.81 -0.97 -2.20
N VAL A 689 35.52 -0.69 -2.00
CA VAL A 689 35.00 0.58 -1.47
C VAL A 689 33.84 0.34 -0.49
N TYR A 690 33.77 1.17 0.56
CA TYR A 690 32.59 1.38 1.41
C TYR A 690 32.22 2.86 1.41
N GLU A 691 30.93 3.18 1.41
CA GLU A 691 30.43 4.55 1.56
C GLU A 691 29.18 4.60 2.46
N GLY A 692 29.24 5.35 3.56
CA GLY A 692 28.15 5.42 4.54
C GLY A 692 28.00 6.77 5.23
N ARG A 693 27.02 6.85 6.13
CA ARG A 693 26.69 8.07 6.89
C ARG A 693 26.38 7.72 8.34
N PHE A 694 26.72 8.62 9.26
CA PHE A 694 26.34 8.56 10.67
C PHE A 694 26.24 9.97 11.26
N GLY A 695 25.35 10.18 12.23
CA GLY A 695 25.24 11.46 12.96
C GLY A 695 26.02 11.44 14.27
N ILE A 696 26.52 12.59 14.71
CA ILE A 696 27.16 12.84 16.00
C ILE A 696 26.34 13.90 16.75
N LYS A 697 26.28 13.83 18.08
CA LYS A 697 25.60 14.76 18.98
C LYS A 697 26.45 14.99 20.23
N PHE A 698 26.63 16.24 20.67
CA PHE A 698 27.41 16.55 21.87
C PHE A 698 26.54 16.58 23.15
N ALA A 699 27.10 16.09 24.27
CA ALA A 699 26.42 16.06 25.57
C ALA A 699 26.47 17.40 26.35
N SER A 700 27.29 18.35 25.91
CA SER A 700 27.39 19.73 26.39
C SER A 700 26.22 20.60 25.89
N ASP A 701 26.14 20.75 24.57
CA ASP A 701 25.45 21.84 23.89
C ASP A 701 24.26 21.31 23.06
N GLY A 702 24.16 20.00 22.86
CA GLY A 702 23.12 19.35 22.05
C GLY A 702 23.34 19.41 20.54
N ASP A 703 24.37 20.14 20.08
CA ASP A 703 24.81 20.26 18.70
C ASP A 703 24.90 18.89 18.02
N LYS A 704 24.32 18.82 16.81
CA LYS A 704 24.38 17.64 15.95
C LYS A 704 25.28 17.92 14.74
N VAL A 705 26.13 16.97 14.36
CA VAL A 705 26.94 17.00 13.13
C VAL A 705 26.72 15.70 12.36
N ASP A 706 26.27 15.77 11.12
CA ASP A 706 26.18 14.58 10.26
C ASP A 706 27.54 14.32 9.57
N CYS A 707 27.91 13.05 9.40
CA CYS A 707 29.18 12.64 8.83
C CYS A 707 28.94 11.71 7.64
N ARG A 708 29.70 11.88 6.54
CA ARG A 708 29.84 10.87 5.48
C ARG A 708 31.21 10.22 5.61
N VAL A 709 31.27 8.89 5.62
CA VAL A 709 32.55 8.15 5.58
C VAL A 709 32.68 7.41 4.25
N SER A 710 33.89 7.45 3.69
CA SER A 710 34.32 6.61 2.57
C SER A 710 35.56 5.81 3.00
N ILE A 711 35.59 4.52 2.69
CA ILE A 711 36.74 3.64 2.96
C ILE A 711 37.14 2.98 1.64
N VAL A 712 38.41 3.08 1.27
CA VAL A 712 38.94 2.57 -0.01
C VAL A 712 40.15 1.68 0.25
N SER A 713 40.22 0.51 -0.38
CA SER A 713 41.39 -0.37 -0.31
C SER A 713 42.58 0.23 -1.07
N GLY A 714 43.70 0.50 -0.38
CA GLY A 714 44.94 1.02 -0.95
C GLY A 714 46.16 0.11 -0.70
N GLY A 715 47.30 0.47 -1.30
CA GLY A 715 48.52 -0.36 -1.29
C GLY A 715 49.16 -0.60 0.09
N TYR A 716 48.91 0.29 1.05
CA TYR A 716 49.38 0.18 2.45
C TYR A 716 48.25 -0.12 3.45
N GLY A 717 47.02 -0.41 2.98
CA GLY A 717 45.85 -0.68 3.82
C GLY A 717 44.57 0.02 3.34
N GLU A 718 43.46 -0.21 4.05
CA GLU A 718 42.21 0.52 3.83
C GLU A 718 42.36 1.97 4.31
N THR A 719 42.24 2.93 3.40
CA THR A 719 42.24 4.38 3.68
C THR A 719 40.83 4.83 4.03
N ALA A 720 40.65 5.66 5.06
CA ALA A 720 39.34 6.18 5.45
C ALA A 720 39.29 7.72 5.37
N VAL A 721 38.20 8.26 4.83
CA VAL A 721 37.95 9.71 4.77
C VAL A 721 36.57 9.99 5.35
N ILE A 722 36.49 10.87 6.34
CA ILE A 722 35.24 11.32 6.97
C ILE A 722 35.04 12.79 6.61
N ARG A 723 33.96 13.11 5.89
CA ARG A 723 33.51 14.48 5.65
C ARG A 723 32.54 14.90 6.75
N LEU A 724 32.86 16.01 7.42
CA LEU A 724 32.01 16.63 8.42
C LEU A 724 30.98 17.53 7.70
N LEU A 725 29.71 17.17 7.76
CA LEU A 725 28.61 17.95 7.22
C LEU A 725 28.17 18.93 8.31
N THR A 726 28.71 20.15 8.24
CA THR A 726 28.43 21.21 9.21
C THR A 726 26.93 21.52 9.23
N VAL A 727 26.29 21.32 10.38
CA VAL A 727 24.87 21.64 10.57
C VAL A 727 24.74 23.14 10.83
N SER A 728 24.46 23.88 9.76
CA SER A 728 23.30 24.77 9.70
C SER A 728 23.20 25.40 8.32
N VAL A 729 22.03 25.26 7.68
CA VAL A 729 21.68 26.06 6.50
C VAL A 729 21.33 27.50 6.91
N ASP A 730 21.07 27.74 8.21
CA ASP A 730 20.56 29.00 8.75
C ASP A 730 21.49 30.21 8.53
N GLU A 731 22.82 30.03 8.41
CA GLU A 731 23.73 31.13 8.09
C GLU A 731 23.84 31.48 6.58
N MET A 732 23.31 30.63 5.67
CA MET A 732 23.49 30.80 4.21
C MET A 732 22.49 31.80 3.58
N GLY A 733 22.75 33.10 3.69
CA GLY A 733 22.05 34.13 2.88
C GLY A 733 22.85 34.53 1.63
N LEU A 734 22.19 34.99 0.55
CA LEU A 734 22.90 35.48 -0.64
C LEU A 734 23.80 36.67 -0.32
N GLU A 735 23.38 37.56 0.59
CA GLU A 735 24.21 38.65 1.11
C GLU A 735 25.44 38.16 1.90
N ASN A 736 25.32 37.04 2.62
CA ASN A 736 26.38 36.48 3.49
C ASN A 736 27.51 35.85 2.66
N ILE A 737 27.17 35.18 1.55
CA ILE A 737 28.14 34.73 0.55
C ILE A 737 28.69 35.89 -0.29
N GLY A 738 28.07 37.07 -0.24
CA GLY A 738 28.57 38.33 -0.79
C GLY A 738 27.84 38.86 -2.02
N MET A 739 26.70 38.29 -2.45
CA MET A 739 25.90 38.90 -3.52
C MET A 739 25.23 40.18 -3.02
N ARG A 740 25.32 41.27 -3.78
CA ARG A 740 24.71 42.57 -3.44
C ARG A 740 24.23 43.32 -4.69
N GLY A 741 23.46 44.39 -4.48
CA GLY A 741 23.06 45.33 -5.54
C GLY A 741 22.36 44.66 -6.72
N LYS A 742 22.71 45.09 -7.94
CA LYS A 742 22.06 44.65 -9.18
C LYS A 742 22.18 43.13 -9.41
N VAL A 743 23.32 42.53 -9.06
CA VAL A 743 23.53 41.06 -9.12
C VAL A 743 22.49 40.33 -8.29
N LEU A 744 22.34 40.71 -7.01
CA LEU A 744 21.39 40.12 -6.09
C LEU A 744 19.94 40.32 -6.55
N GLU A 745 19.61 41.51 -7.05
CA GLU A 745 18.28 41.84 -7.58
C GLU A 745 17.91 40.96 -8.80
N ILE A 746 18.86 40.76 -9.73
CA ILE A 746 18.65 39.91 -10.90
C ILE A 746 18.47 38.45 -10.49
N VAL A 747 19.32 37.94 -9.58
CA VAL A 747 19.23 36.56 -9.07
C VAL A 747 17.88 36.34 -8.40
N ARG A 748 17.45 37.23 -7.49
CA ARG A 748 16.12 37.17 -6.84
C ARG A 748 14.97 37.23 -7.83
N LYS A 749 14.98 38.17 -8.79
CA LYS A 749 13.94 38.29 -9.82
C LYS A 749 13.88 37.11 -10.79
N SER A 750 14.97 36.34 -10.90
CA SER A 750 15.06 35.17 -11.77
C SER A 750 14.76 33.87 -11.01
N SER A 751 15.16 33.75 -9.74
CA SER A 751 14.80 32.62 -8.87
C SER A 751 13.32 32.61 -8.50
N GLN A 752 12.65 33.77 -8.52
CA GLN A 752 11.19 33.89 -8.40
C GLN A 752 10.42 33.50 -9.69
N LYS A 753 11.10 33.08 -10.77
CA LYS A 753 10.42 32.61 -11.98
C LYS A 753 9.90 31.20 -11.80
N LEU A 754 8.72 30.94 -12.36
CA LEU A 754 8.08 29.62 -12.35
C LEU A 754 8.81 28.60 -13.25
N ARG A 755 9.57 29.07 -14.25
CA ARG A 755 10.33 28.23 -15.17
C ARG A 755 11.59 28.88 -15.69
N GLY A 756 12.52 28.05 -16.15
CA GLY A 756 13.76 28.45 -16.80
C GLY A 756 14.97 27.76 -16.18
N LEU A 757 16.10 27.77 -16.89
CA LEU A 757 17.36 27.21 -16.40
C LEU A 757 18.18 28.33 -15.75
N ILE A 758 18.58 28.12 -14.50
CA ILE A 758 19.55 28.91 -13.75
C ILE A 758 20.82 28.09 -13.58
N LEU A 759 21.96 28.63 -14.01
CA LEU A 759 23.25 27.95 -13.90
C LEU A 759 24.18 28.70 -12.97
N THR A 760 24.89 27.98 -12.11
CA THR A 760 26.01 28.52 -11.33
C THR A 760 27.33 28.01 -11.90
N ALA A 761 28.18 28.93 -12.35
CA ALA A 761 29.40 28.67 -13.07
C ALA A 761 30.65 29.08 -12.28
N GLY A 762 31.69 28.26 -12.34
CA GLY A 762 32.96 28.51 -11.67
C GLY A 762 33.84 27.26 -11.58
N PRO A 763 35.13 27.42 -11.22
CA PRO A 763 36.04 26.30 -11.05
C PRO A 763 35.67 25.42 -9.83
N THR A 764 36.35 24.29 -9.67
CA THR A 764 36.28 23.49 -8.44
C THR A 764 36.62 24.36 -7.22
N GLY A 765 35.83 24.25 -6.15
CA GLY A 765 36.05 25.00 -4.91
C GLY A 765 35.62 26.48 -4.93
N SER A 766 34.98 26.98 -6.00
CA SER A 766 34.43 28.36 -6.05
C SER A 766 33.13 28.56 -5.25
N GLY A 767 32.64 27.55 -4.53
CA GLY A 767 31.40 27.62 -3.77
C GLY A 767 30.12 27.52 -4.60
N LYS A 768 30.18 26.91 -5.81
CA LYS A 768 29.02 26.79 -6.72
C LYS A 768 27.80 26.20 -6.02
N THR A 769 28.00 25.07 -5.34
CA THR A 769 26.95 24.38 -4.59
C THR A 769 26.41 25.27 -3.47
N THR A 770 27.27 25.89 -2.65
CA THR A 770 26.89 26.85 -1.61
C THR A 770 26.02 28.00 -2.15
N THR A 771 26.30 28.48 -3.36
CA THR A 771 25.49 29.52 -4.00
C THR A 771 24.14 29.01 -4.48
N LEU A 772 24.07 27.84 -5.13
CA LEU A 772 22.79 27.21 -5.46
C LEU A 772 21.94 26.97 -4.23
N TYR A 773 22.53 26.46 -3.15
CA TYR A 773 21.86 26.25 -1.87
C TYR A 773 21.38 27.56 -1.23
N SER A 774 22.14 28.65 -1.36
CA SER A 774 21.71 29.98 -0.90
C SER A 774 20.54 30.53 -1.74
N ILE A 775 20.57 30.36 -3.07
CA ILE A 775 19.44 30.74 -3.95
C ILE A 775 18.21 29.90 -3.61
N MET A 776 18.39 28.58 -3.47
CA MET A 776 17.35 27.65 -3.07
C MET A 776 16.76 28.04 -1.72
N LYS A 777 17.57 28.38 -0.71
CA LYS A 777 17.08 28.76 0.62
C LYS A 777 16.15 29.98 0.58
N GLU A 778 16.47 31.00 -0.21
CA GLU A 778 15.60 32.18 -0.35
C GLU A 778 14.25 31.87 -1.00
N ILE A 779 14.17 30.82 -1.82
CA ILE A 779 12.92 30.35 -2.46
C ILE A 779 12.36 29.07 -1.80
N ASN A 780 12.98 28.58 -0.72
CA ASN A 780 12.56 27.38 0.01
C ASN A 780 11.44 27.75 1.00
N ILE A 781 10.34 28.19 0.42
CA ILE A 781 9.08 28.46 1.12
C ILE A 781 8.14 27.26 0.94
N PRO A 782 7.21 26.98 1.87
CA PRO A 782 6.35 25.78 1.83
C PRO A 782 5.54 25.58 0.54
N GLN A 783 5.35 26.64 -0.25
CA GLN A 783 4.62 26.66 -1.52
C GLN A 783 5.46 26.20 -2.73
N ILE A 784 6.79 26.06 -2.58
CA ILE A 784 7.72 25.71 -3.66
C ILE A 784 8.32 24.33 -3.39
N LYS A 785 7.85 23.31 -4.13
CA LYS A 785 8.38 21.94 -4.06
C LYS A 785 9.74 21.88 -4.76
N ILE A 786 10.82 21.87 -3.98
CA ILE A 786 12.19 21.70 -4.47
C ILE A 786 12.59 20.21 -4.38
N ILE A 787 13.11 19.65 -5.48
CA ILE A 787 13.69 18.30 -5.52
C ILE A 787 15.13 18.39 -6.03
N THR A 788 16.08 17.70 -5.39
CA THR A 788 17.48 17.66 -5.82
C THR A 788 17.94 16.26 -6.23
N VAL A 789 18.84 16.19 -7.20
CA VAL A 789 19.70 15.02 -7.44
C VAL A 789 21.16 15.47 -7.40
N GLU A 790 21.93 14.85 -6.53
CA GLU A 790 23.30 15.27 -6.19
C GLU A 790 24.27 14.06 -6.13
N ASP A 791 25.56 14.34 -6.04
CA ASP A 791 26.62 13.31 -5.99
C ASP A 791 27.83 13.77 -5.14
N PRO A 792 27.79 13.62 -3.80
CA PRO A 792 26.62 13.31 -2.97
C PRO A 792 25.76 14.57 -2.72
N ILE A 793 24.68 14.44 -1.95
CA ILE A 793 24.04 15.59 -1.28
C ILE A 793 25.08 16.30 -0.40
N GLU A 794 25.37 17.58 -0.66
CA GLU A 794 26.40 18.36 0.04
C GLU A 794 25.92 18.96 1.38
N TYR A 795 24.71 19.51 1.44
CA TYR A 795 24.11 20.06 2.67
C TYR A 795 22.69 19.51 2.83
N HIS A 796 22.20 19.37 4.07
CA HIS A 796 20.81 19.00 4.32
C HIS A 796 19.93 20.23 4.49
N MET A 797 18.92 20.38 3.64
CA MET A 797 17.93 21.45 3.67
C MET A 797 16.55 20.91 4.09
N GLY A 798 16.05 21.36 5.24
CA GLY A 798 14.64 21.18 5.59
C GLY A 798 13.71 21.74 4.49
N GLY A 799 12.55 21.13 4.28
CA GLY A 799 11.63 21.48 3.19
C GLY A 799 11.97 20.91 1.80
N VAL A 800 13.22 20.51 1.55
CA VAL A 800 13.69 20.07 0.23
C VAL A 800 13.74 18.54 0.13
N MET A 801 13.22 17.97 -0.96
CA MET A 801 13.36 16.52 -1.23
C MET A 801 14.70 16.24 -1.89
N GLN A 802 15.72 15.93 -1.10
CA GLN A 802 17.07 15.69 -1.61
C GLN A 802 17.33 14.21 -1.92
N THR A 803 17.98 13.93 -3.04
CA THR A 803 18.35 12.56 -3.43
C THR A 803 19.78 12.50 -3.97
N GLN A 804 20.38 11.32 -3.92
CA GLN A 804 21.73 11.08 -4.41
C GLN A 804 21.69 10.08 -5.57
N ILE A 805 22.53 10.26 -6.59
CA ILE A 805 22.65 9.29 -7.69
C ILE A 805 23.17 7.94 -7.18
N ASN A 806 22.82 6.87 -7.91
CA ASN A 806 23.40 5.55 -7.74
C ASN A 806 23.67 4.93 -9.13
N PRO A 807 24.84 5.22 -9.74
CA PRO A 807 25.16 4.75 -11.08
C PRO A 807 25.19 3.22 -11.19
N GLU A 808 25.66 2.51 -10.15
CA GLU A 808 25.71 1.05 -10.10
C GLU A 808 24.32 0.40 -10.22
N LYS A 809 23.26 1.11 -9.78
CA LYS A 809 21.86 0.68 -9.89
C LYS A 809 21.11 1.39 -11.03
N GLY A 810 21.82 2.08 -11.93
CA GLY A 810 21.23 2.78 -13.08
C GLY A 810 20.48 4.08 -12.73
N PHE A 811 20.61 4.61 -11.51
CA PHE A 811 19.99 5.86 -11.08
C PHE A 811 20.95 7.03 -11.32
N THR A 812 21.09 7.46 -12.58
CA THR A 812 21.94 8.59 -13.02
C THR A 812 21.23 9.94 -12.89
N PHE A 813 21.96 11.06 -13.10
CA PHE A 813 21.37 12.40 -13.14
C PHE A 813 20.23 12.52 -14.16
N SER A 814 20.42 12.03 -15.39
CA SER A 814 19.41 12.04 -16.45
C SER A 814 18.17 11.19 -16.12
N VAL A 815 18.36 10.00 -15.54
CA VAL A 815 17.26 9.13 -15.08
C VAL A 815 16.50 9.75 -13.89
N ALA A 816 17.22 10.36 -12.96
CA ALA A 816 16.65 11.06 -11.82
C ALA A 816 15.82 12.28 -12.26
N LEU A 817 16.38 13.14 -13.12
CA LEU A 817 15.68 14.28 -13.76
C LEU A 817 14.36 13.85 -14.40
N ARG A 818 14.40 12.82 -15.27
CA ARG A 818 13.18 12.24 -15.88
C ARG A 818 12.20 11.70 -14.85
N SER A 819 12.68 11.18 -13.72
CA SER A 819 11.84 10.73 -12.60
C SER A 819 11.25 11.89 -11.77
N PHE A 820 11.90 13.05 -11.74
CA PHE A 820 11.45 14.22 -10.99
C PHE A 820 10.48 15.09 -11.76
N MET A 821 10.56 15.17 -13.09
CA MET A 821 9.49 15.78 -13.87
C MET A 821 8.11 15.11 -13.57
N ARG A 822 8.14 13.81 -13.25
CA ARG A 822 7.01 13.00 -12.74
C ARG A 822 6.66 13.22 -11.26
N GLN A 823 7.16 14.29 -10.65
CA GLN A 823 6.86 14.68 -9.27
C GLN A 823 6.25 16.04 -9.11
N ASN A 824 6.06 16.73 -10.23
CA ASN A 824 5.56 18.09 -10.26
C ASN A 824 6.31 19.03 -9.28
N PRO A 825 7.66 19.05 -9.28
CA PRO A 825 8.43 20.05 -8.55
C PRO A 825 8.20 21.44 -9.16
N ASN A 826 8.34 22.48 -8.34
CA ASN A 826 8.49 23.84 -8.84
C ASN A 826 9.94 24.09 -9.26
N VAL A 827 10.88 23.54 -8.49
CA VAL A 827 12.32 23.71 -8.68
C VAL A 827 13.00 22.34 -8.72
N ILE A 828 13.84 22.10 -9.73
CA ILE A 828 14.70 20.92 -9.79
C ILE A 828 16.14 21.38 -9.68
N MET A 829 16.88 20.91 -8.68
CA MET A 829 18.33 21.08 -8.62
C MET A 829 19.04 19.81 -9.10
N VAL A 830 20.05 20.00 -9.93
CA VAL A 830 20.92 18.94 -10.46
C VAL A 830 22.35 19.29 -10.08
N GLY A 831 23.09 18.37 -9.46
CA GLY A 831 24.43 18.61 -8.92
C GLY A 831 25.37 19.36 -9.88
N GLU A 832 25.86 18.70 -10.93
CA GLU A 832 26.72 19.32 -11.95
C GLU A 832 26.43 18.76 -13.34
N VAL A 833 26.19 19.63 -14.32
CA VAL A 833 26.08 19.23 -15.73
C VAL A 833 27.47 18.93 -16.28
N ARG A 834 27.75 17.65 -16.52
CA ARG A 834 29.03 17.16 -17.07
C ARG A 834 28.92 16.64 -18.50
N ASP A 835 27.73 16.17 -18.88
CA ASP A 835 27.46 15.47 -20.13
C ASP A 835 26.22 16.05 -20.84
N ARG A 836 26.06 15.66 -22.11
CA ARG A 836 24.95 16.10 -22.97
C ARG A 836 23.58 15.61 -22.51
N GLU A 837 23.46 14.36 -22.04
CA GLU A 837 22.16 13.78 -21.71
C GLU A 837 21.54 14.51 -20.51
N THR A 838 22.35 14.78 -19.49
CA THR A 838 21.99 15.59 -18.33
C THR A 838 21.64 17.02 -18.74
N ALA A 839 22.40 17.62 -19.67
CA ALA A 839 22.16 18.97 -20.18
C ALA A 839 20.84 19.09 -20.97
N ASP A 840 20.61 18.22 -21.96
CA ASP A 840 19.40 18.19 -22.77
C ASP A 840 18.17 17.93 -21.89
N THR A 841 18.25 17.01 -20.90
CA THR A 841 17.15 16.73 -19.96
C THR A 841 16.87 17.92 -19.02
N ALA A 842 17.90 18.66 -18.59
CA ALA A 842 17.74 19.88 -17.78
C ALA A 842 17.10 21.04 -18.58
N ILE A 843 17.48 21.18 -19.86
CA ILE A 843 16.88 22.14 -20.80
C ILE A 843 15.40 21.78 -21.07
N GLU A 844 15.09 20.51 -21.30
CA GLU A 844 13.72 20.02 -21.46
C GLU A 844 12.87 20.32 -20.22
N ALA A 845 13.36 20.01 -19.02
CA ALA A 845 12.70 20.33 -17.76
C ALA A 845 12.44 21.85 -17.60
N ALA A 846 13.38 22.70 -18.00
CA ALA A 846 13.23 24.16 -17.95
C ALA A 846 12.16 24.69 -18.91
N ILE A 847 12.10 24.17 -20.14
CA ILE A 847 11.09 24.57 -21.15
C ILE A 847 9.70 24.09 -20.75
N THR A 848 9.59 22.86 -20.26
CA THR A 848 8.34 22.20 -19.86
C THR A 848 7.69 22.77 -18.59
N GLY A 849 8.29 23.78 -17.97
CA GLY A 849 7.63 24.60 -16.95
C GLY A 849 8.23 24.52 -15.54
N HIS A 850 9.44 23.97 -15.38
CA HIS A 850 10.13 23.88 -14.10
C HIS A 850 11.24 24.94 -14.02
N LEU A 851 11.53 25.46 -12.83
CA LEU A 851 12.77 26.21 -12.60
C LEU A 851 13.90 25.21 -12.35
N VAL A 852 14.84 25.07 -13.28
CA VAL A 852 15.94 24.11 -13.15
C VAL A 852 17.18 24.85 -12.70
N MET A 853 17.86 24.33 -11.69
CA MET A 853 19.09 24.86 -11.13
C MET A 853 20.20 23.83 -11.29
N SER A 854 21.37 24.23 -11.78
CA SER A 854 22.52 23.32 -11.80
C SER A 854 23.86 24.04 -11.76
N THR A 855 24.91 23.34 -11.34
CA THR A 855 26.28 23.83 -11.48
C THR A 855 26.89 23.39 -12.81
N ILE A 856 27.85 24.16 -13.30
CA ILE A 856 28.66 23.77 -14.46
C ILE A 856 30.10 24.24 -14.29
N HIS A 857 31.07 23.41 -14.67
CA HIS A 857 32.49 23.78 -14.61
C HIS A 857 32.87 24.68 -15.80
N ALA A 858 32.79 25.99 -15.57
CA ALA A 858 33.19 27.05 -16.50
C ALA A 858 33.91 28.18 -15.75
N ASN A 859 34.56 29.10 -16.46
CA ASN A 859 35.39 30.13 -15.82
C ASN A 859 34.58 31.35 -15.34
N ASN A 860 33.50 31.65 -16.04
CA ASN A 860 32.61 32.81 -15.91
C ASN A 860 31.23 32.43 -16.51
N ALA A 861 30.27 33.35 -16.54
CA ALA A 861 28.92 33.09 -17.04
C ALA A 861 28.86 32.92 -18.56
N ALA A 862 29.65 33.69 -19.32
CA ALA A 862 29.68 33.59 -20.78
C ALA A 862 30.25 32.23 -21.25
N SER A 863 31.37 31.78 -20.68
CA SER A 863 31.94 30.45 -20.97
C SER A 863 31.03 29.30 -20.53
N ALA A 864 30.12 29.49 -19.58
CA ALA A 864 29.13 28.47 -19.22
C ALA A 864 28.08 28.22 -20.32
N ILE A 865 27.66 29.28 -21.03
CA ILE A 865 26.76 29.17 -22.19
C ILE A 865 27.48 28.43 -23.33
N LEU A 866 28.73 28.82 -23.61
CA LEU A 866 29.57 28.15 -24.61
C LEU A 866 29.85 26.68 -24.25
N ARG A 867 30.05 26.37 -22.96
CA ARG A 867 30.23 25.00 -22.45
C ARG A 867 29.02 24.12 -22.75
N LEU A 868 27.80 24.62 -22.55
CA LEU A 868 26.58 23.87 -22.89
C LEU A 868 26.45 23.64 -24.39
N ILE A 869 26.70 24.66 -25.22
CA ILE A 869 26.71 24.52 -26.68
C ILE A 869 27.77 23.49 -27.12
N GLY A 870 28.95 23.49 -26.48
CA GLY A 870 30.02 22.53 -26.71
C GLY A 870 29.70 21.08 -26.29
N LEU A 871 28.72 20.86 -25.42
CA LEU A 871 28.15 19.52 -25.14
C LEU A 871 27.22 19.04 -26.28
N GLY A 872 26.86 19.91 -27.23
CA GLY A 872 26.01 19.57 -28.37
C GLY A 872 24.51 19.73 -28.12
N VAL A 873 24.11 20.51 -27.11
CA VAL A 873 22.69 20.84 -26.88
C VAL A 873 22.15 21.74 -28.00
N ASN A 874 20.84 21.68 -28.27
CA ASN A 874 20.24 22.51 -29.31
C ASN A 874 20.18 24.00 -28.86
N ILE A 875 20.69 24.89 -29.72
CA ILE A 875 20.86 26.32 -29.38
C ILE A 875 19.51 27.04 -29.23
N ASN A 876 18.49 26.68 -30.03
CA ASN A 876 17.15 27.28 -29.95
C ASN A 876 16.45 26.89 -28.65
N THR A 877 16.59 25.64 -28.20
CA THR A 877 16.02 25.19 -26.93
C THR A 877 16.80 25.79 -25.76
N LEU A 878 18.14 25.85 -25.83
CA LEU A 878 18.96 26.51 -24.81
C LEU A 878 18.60 27.98 -24.63
N GLY A 879 18.52 28.78 -25.71
CA GLY A 879 18.13 30.19 -25.64
C GLY A 879 16.71 30.38 -25.07
N SER A 880 15.80 29.44 -25.34
CA SER A 880 14.42 29.46 -24.83
C SER A 880 14.31 29.03 -23.36
N ALA A 881 15.17 28.10 -22.93
CA ALA A 881 15.22 27.54 -21.59
C ALA A 881 15.95 28.45 -20.59
N LEU A 882 17.10 29.00 -20.98
CA LEU A 882 17.99 29.71 -20.09
C LEU A 882 17.36 31.02 -19.62
N GLU A 883 17.25 31.19 -18.30
CA GLU A 883 16.73 32.41 -17.66
C GLU A 883 17.89 33.22 -17.07
N CYS A 884 18.85 32.55 -16.41
CA CYS A 884 19.92 33.21 -15.67
C CYS A 884 21.21 32.36 -15.65
N VAL A 885 22.38 33.00 -15.72
CA VAL A 885 23.68 32.36 -15.43
C VAL A 885 24.45 33.23 -14.45
N VAL A 886 24.81 32.64 -13.32
CA VAL A 886 25.61 33.25 -12.26
C VAL A 886 27.05 32.75 -12.39
N GLY A 887 27.97 33.61 -12.81
CA GLY A 887 29.41 33.31 -12.77
C GLY A 887 29.99 33.70 -11.42
N GLN A 888 30.87 32.88 -10.83
CA GLN A 888 31.46 33.18 -9.53
C GLN A 888 32.88 32.68 -9.29
N ARG A 889 33.58 33.40 -8.41
CA ARG A 889 34.86 33.02 -7.81
C ARG A 889 34.87 33.33 -6.31
N LEU A 890 35.74 32.68 -5.55
CA LEU A 890 35.99 33.05 -4.14
C LEU A 890 37.27 33.89 -4.00
N VAL A 891 37.16 34.98 -3.27
CA VAL A 891 38.26 35.86 -2.83
C VAL A 891 38.38 35.81 -1.31
N ARG A 892 39.59 36.01 -0.79
CA ARG A 892 39.87 36.07 0.64
C ARG A 892 39.41 37.41 1.22
N LYS A 893 38.65 37.40 2.32
CA LYS A 893 38.22 38.63 3.01
C LYS A 893 39.40 39.26 3.75
N ASN A 894 39.62 40.56 3.56
CA ASN A 894 40.54 41.36 4.35
C ASN A 894 40.23 41.19 5.85
N CYS A 895 41.25 41.04 6.69
CA CYS A 895 41.06 41.00 8.14
C CYS A 895 40.70 42.41 8.66
N PRO A 896 39.53 42.58 9.32
CA PRO A 896 39.04 43.90 9.74
C PRO A 896 39.89 44.54 10.85
N HIS A 897 40.78 43.77 11.50
CA HIS A 897 41.64 44.24 12.58
C HIS A 897 43.03 44.75 12.12
N CYS A 898 43.35 44.66 10.83
CA CYS A 898 44.66 45.09 10.31
C CYS A 898 44.58 45.71 8.90
N LEU A 899 43.48 46.41 8.60
CA LEU A 899 43.28 47.17 7.36
C LEU A 899 44.16 48.43 7.30
N VAL A 900 44.80 48.66 6.16
CA VAL A 900 45.59 49.86 5.82
C VAL A 900 45.23 50.36 4.41
N GLU A 901 45.32 51.67 4.18
CA GLU A 901 45.01 52.27 2.88
C GLU A 901 46.05 51.89 1.82
N GLU A 902 45.58 51.54 0.61
CA GLU A 902 46.40 51.06 -0.49
C GLU A 902 46.52 52.11 -1.59
N LYS A 903 47.75 52.57 -1.86
CA LYS A 903 48.08 53.36 -3.05
C LYS A 903 48.34 52.41 -4.23
N LEU A 904 47.48 52.43 -5.23
CA LEU A 904 47.61 51.63 -6.45
C LEU A 904 48.74 52.15 -7.35
N GLU A 905 49.49 51.23 -7.96
CA GLU A 905 50.47 51.53 -9.00
C GLU A 905 49.80 52.11 -10.26
N THR A 906 50.52 52.93 -11.02
CA THR A 906 49.96 53.71 -12.15
C THR A 906 49.26 52.83 -13.19
N ALA A 907 49.82 51.66 -13.51
CA ALA A 907 49.23 50.73 -14.48
C ALA A 907 47.91 50.11 -13.96
N ILE A 908 47.91 49.63 -12.72
CA ILE A 908 46.72 49.09 -12.05
C ILE A 908 45.66 50.18 -11.92
N LYS A 909 46.06 51.41 -11.57
CA LYS A 909 45.15 52.55 -11.45
C LYS A 909 44.45 52.88 -12.77
N HIS A 910 45.16 52.95 -13.90
CA HIS A 910 44.53 53.17 -15.20
C HIS A 910 43.51 52.08 -15.58
N GLU A 911 43.79 50.83 -15.24
CA GLU A 911 42.85 49.72 -15.47
C GLU A 911 41.63 49.80 -14.54
N VAL A 912 41.83 50.13 -13.26
CA VAL A 912 40.74 50.37 -12.30
C VAL A 912 39.87 51.56 -12.74
N ASP A 913 40.47 52.68 -13.17
CA ASP A 913 39.74 53.86 -13.64
C ASP A 913 38.87 53.54 -14.88
N ARG A 914 39.36 52.68 -15.81
CA ARG A 914 38.58 52.18 -16.95
C ARG A 914 37.37 51.36 -16.47
N LEU A 915 37.59 50.39 -15.59
CA LEU A 915 36.55 49.50 -15.08
C LEU A 915 35.50 50.26 -14.24
N LEU A 916 35.91 51.30 -13.49
CA LEU A 916 35.01 52.19 -12.78
C LEU A 916 34.14 53.03 -13.75
N ALA A 917 34.68 53.47 -14.88
CA ALA A 917 33.90 54.14 -15.91
C ALA A 917 32.86 53.22 -16.57
N GLU A 918 33.15 51.93 -16.70
CA GLU A 918 32.18 50.91 -17.15
C GLU A 918 31.07 50.66 -16.11
N ILE A 919 31.43 50.56 -14.83
CA ILE A 919 30.48 50.46 -13.70
C ILE A 919 29.54 51.69 -13.64
N ALA A 920 30.07 52.90 -13.84
CA ALA A 920 29.27 54.12 -13.88
C ALA A 920 28.27 54.12 -15.06
N LYS A 921 28.70 53.68 -16.25
CA LYS A 921 27.82 53.50 -17.43
C LYS A 921 26.71 52.47 -17.20
N ALA A 922 26.94 51.46 -16.37
CA ALA A 922 25.92 50.47 -15.97
C ALA A 922 24.83 51.03 -15.03
N GLY A 923 24.92 52.31 -14.64
CA GLY A 923 23.94 53.03 -13.81
C GLY A 923 24.21 52.95 -12.31
N ILE A 924 25.41 52.51 -11.90
CA ILE A 924 25.77 52.36 -10.48
C ILE A 924 26.44 53.63 -9.96
N LYS A 925 25.93 54.16 -8.85
CA LYS A 925 26.53 55.32 -8.16
C LYS A 925 27.82 54.90 -7.46
N LEU A 926 28.93 55.50 -7.89
CA LEU A 926 30.22 55.40 -7.22
C LEU A 926 30.30 56.41 -6.05
N PRO A 927 31.11 56.15 -5.01
CA PRO A 927 31.39 57.12 -3.95
C PRO A 927 32.12 58.35 -4.51
N SER A 928 31.93 59.51 -3.87
CA SER A 928 32.57 60.77 -4.24
C SER A 928 34.09 60.78 -4.02
N GLU A 929 34.59 59.92 -3.14
CA GLU A 929 36.01 59.67 -2.91
C GLU A 929 36.33 58.19 -3.13
N ILE A 930 37.29 57.89 -4.00
CA ILE A 930 37.70 56.53 -4.37
C ILE A 930 38.99 56.18 -3.60
N LYS A 931 38.89 55.21 -2.69
CA LYS A 931 39.99 54.69 -1.86
C LYS A 931 39.94 53.16 -1.80
N PHE A 932 41.11 52.53 -1.72
CA PHE A 932 41.27 51.08 -1.63
C PHE A 932 42.08 50.69 -0.40
N TYR A 933 41.94 49.44 0.05
CA TYR A 933 42.54 48.96 1.29
C TYR A 933 43.04 47.52 1.18
N LYS A 934 44.13 47.22 1.89
CA LYS A 934 44.68 45.87 2.07
C LYS A 934 44.93 45.57 3.54
N SER A 935 45.16 44.32 3.87
CA SER A 935 45.47 43.90 5.24
C SER A 935 46.94 43.50 5.41
N GLN A 936 47.54 43.86 6.55
CA GLN A 936 48.97 43.63 6.85
C GLN A 936 49.27 42.39 7.72
N GLY A 937 48.25 41.76 8.31
CA GLY A 937 48.40 40.63 9.23
C GLY A 937 48.43 41.02 10.72
N CYS A 938 47.78 40.21 11.56
CA CYS A 938 47.80 40.33 13.02
C CYS A 938 47.38 39.01 13.69
N ASP A 939 47.58 38.89 15.00
CA ASP A 939 47.34 37.69 15.80
C ASP A 939 45.90 37.13 15.61
N LYS A 940 44.90 38.02 15.54
CA LYS A 940 43.47 37.67 15.34
C LYS A 940 43.14 37.00 13.99
N CYS A 941 44.10 36.99 13.06
CA CYS A 941 44.07 36.26 11.80
C CYS A 941 45.32 35.38 11.58
N GLY A 942 46.06 35.05 12.64
CA GLY A 942 47.29 34.23 12.54
C GLY A 942 48.39 34.86 11.68
N HIS A 943 48.48 36.19 11.64
CA HIS A 943 49.38 36.98 10.79
C HIS A 943 49.16 36.85 9.26
N PHE A 944 48.15 36.11 8.79
CA PHE A 944 47.93 35.90 7.35
C PHE A 944 47.27 37.08 6.61
N GLY A 945 46.75 38.08 7.34
CA GLY A 945 46.07 39.25 6.76
C GLY A 945 44.62 39.02 6.32
N TYR A 946 44.17 37.77 6.19
CA TYR A 946 42.82 37.43 5.74
C TYR A 946 42.04 36.65 6.80
N LYS A 947 40.70 36.76 6.82
CA LYS A 947 39.85 35.96 7.69
C LYS A 947 38.53 35.59 7.00
N GLY A 948 38.42 34.33 6.57
CA GLY A 948 37.29 33.83 5.77
C GLY A 948 37.36 34.21 4.29
N ARG A 949 36.31 33.84 3.55
CA ARG A 949 36.17 34.04 2.09
C ARG A 949 34.83 34.69 1.75
N MET A 950 34.73 35.31 0.58
CA MET A 950 33.47 35.75 -0.03
C MET A 950 33.46 35.47 -1.53
N GLY A 951 32.28 35.36 -2.11
CA GLY A 951 32.10 35.32 -3.55
C GLY A 951 32.27 36.69 -4.19
N ILE A 952 32.79 36.69 -5.41
CA ILE A 952 32.62 37.75 -6.41
C ILE A 952 31.86 37.16 -7.60
N PHE A 953 30.92 37.93 -8.14
CA PHE A 953 29.82 37.42 -8.94
C PHE A 953 29.55 38.26 -10.20
N GLU A 954 29.09 37.59 -11.24
CA GLU A 954 28.44 38.21 -12.40
C GLU A 954 27.15 37.48 -12.74
N VAL A 955 26.26 38.14 -13.48
CA VAL A 955 24.96 37.57 -13.84
C VAL A 955 24.58 37.93 -15.26
N ILE A 956 24.34 36.91 -16.08
CA ILE A 956 23.65 37.03 -17.37
C ILE A 956 22.19 36.67 -17.13
N LYS A 957 21.27 37.61 -17.35
CA LYS A 957 19.84 37.29 -17.49
C LYS A 957 19.47 37.26 -18.96
N MET A 958 18.75 36.23 -19.38
CA MET A 958 18.41 36.04 -20.79
C MET A 958 17.38 37.07 -21.27
N SER A 959 17.77 37.87 -22.25
CA SER A 959 16.92 38.85 -22.94
C SER A 959 16.75 38.47 -24.42
N SER A 960 15.76 39.02 -25.11
CA SER A 960 15.55 38.74 -26.55
C SER A 960 16.81 38.98 -27.38
N LEU A 961 17.52 40.09 -27.11
CA LEU A 961 18.79 40.43 -27.76
C LEU A 961 19.91 39.40 -27.48
N LEU A 962 19.97 38.84 -26.26
CA LEU A 962 20.93 37.78 -25.94
C LEU A 962 20.55 36.44 -26.59
N ARG A 963 19.26 36.13 -26.75
CA ARG A 963 18.80 34.95 -27.51
C ARG A 963 19.22 35.04 -28.98
N GLU A 964 19.01 36.21 -29.60
CA GLU A 964 19.49 36.48 -30.97
C GLU A 964 21.02 36.38 -31.05
N THR A 965 21.75 36.93 -30.09
CA THR A 965 23.23 36.84 -30.03
C THR A 965 23.71 35.39 -29.96
N ILE A 966 23.03 34.53 -29.21
CA ILE A 966 23.39 33.11 -29.05
C ILE A 966 23.10 32.30 -30.32
N LEU A 967 22.22 32.78 -31.20
CA LEU A 967 21.95 32.20 -32.52
C LEU A 967 22.90 32.71 -33.61
N ASP A 968 23.77 33.69 -33.33
CA ASP A 968 24.76 34.19 -34.29
C ASP A 968 25.89 33.15 -34.50
N SER A 969 26.14 32.84 -35.77
CA SER A 969 27.34 32.15 -36.27
C SER A 969 28.69 32.65 -35.70
N LYS A 970 28.77 33.89 -35.21
CA LYS A 970 29.96 34.54 -34.65
C LYS A 970 30.00 34.57 -33.12
N LEU A 971 29.16 33.78 -32.45
CA LEU A 971 29.10 33.71 -30.99
C LEU A 971 30.48 33.46 -30.37
N SER A 972 30.86 34.33 -29.42
CA SER A 972 32.10 34.22 -28.65
C SER A 972 31.91 34.82 -27.26
N GLU A 973 32.83 34.50 -26.34
CA GLU A 973 32.82 34.96 -24.95
C GLU A 973 32.82 36.50 -24.88
N ASN A 974 33.77 37.13 -25.58
CA ASN A 974 33.88 38.59 -25.73
C ASN A 974 32.60 39.23 -26.30
N LEU A 975 31.90 38.58 -27.23
CA LEU A 975 30.66 39.11 -27.81
C LEU A 975 29.52 39.11 -26.78
N LEU A 976 29.40 38.04 -25.99
CA LEU A 976 28.43 37.95 -24.89
C LEU A 976 28.73 39.01 -23.82
N GLU A 977 29.98 39.14 -23.38
CA GLU A 977 30.38 40.16 -22.39
C GLU A 977 30.12 41.59 -22.88
N GLN A 978 30.40 41.90 -24.15
CA GLN A 978 30.06 43.21 -24.72
C GLN A 978 28.55 43.48 -24.73
N GLN A 979 27.71 42.47 -24.99
CA GLN A 979 26.26 42.63 -24.92
C GLN A 979 25.75 42.73 -23.47
N MET A 980 26.39 42.05 -22.52
CA MET A 980 26.14 42.22 -21.08
C MET A 980 26.40 43.66 -20.64
N LEU A 981 27.55 44.22 -20.97
CA LEU A 981 27.94 45.58 -20.62
C LEU A 981 27.00 46.63 -21.26
N LYS A 982 26.59 46.43 -22.51
CA LYS A 982 25.57 47.28 -23.18
C LYS A 982 24.21 47.27 -22.49
N GLN A 983 23.83 46.16 -21.87
CA GLN A 983 22.60 46.03 -21.05
C GLN A 983 22.83 46.43 -19.57
N GLY A 984 24.04 46.91 -19.23
CA GLY A 984 24.41 47.37 -17.91
C GLY A 984 24.55 46.25 -16.87
N TYR A 985 24.86 45.03 -17.27
CA TYR A 985 25.26 43.96 -16.34
C TYR A 985 26.72 44.16 -15.90
N LEU A 986 27.10 43.54 -14.78
CA LEU A 986 28.47 43.56 -14.25
C LEU A 986 29.17 42.23 -14.55
N LEU A 987 30.49 42.30 -14.75
CA LEU A 987 31.41 41.15 -14.82
C LEU A 987 32.01 40.87 -13.43
N ILE A 988 32.59 39.69 -13.22
CA ILE A 988 33.18 39.27 -11.92
C ILE A 988 34.20 40.31 -11.40
N ILE A 989 35.01 40.89 -12.30
CA ILE A 989 36.00 41.91 -11.94
C ILE A 989 35.34 43.23 -11.48
N HIS A 990 34.16 43.58 -12.00
CA HIS A 990 33.42 44.78 -11.60
C HIS A 990 32.82 44.64 -10.19
N ASP A 991 32.21 43.51 -9.88
CA ASP A 991 31.70 43.21 -8.53
C ASP A 991 32.85 43.10 -7.51
N GLY A 992 33.99 42.51 -7.91
CA GLY A 992 35.21 42.51 -7.10
C GLY A 992 35.72 43.91 -6.77
N LEU A 993 35.77 44.83 -7.74
CA LEU A 993 36.18 46.22 -7.49
C LEU A 993 35.19 46.99 -6.59
N LEU A 994 33.89 46.75 -6.72
CA LEU A 994 32.89 47.32 -5.79
C LEU A 994 33.12 46.86 -4.34
N LYS A 995 33.54 45.61 -4.13
CA LYS A 995 33.93 45.08 -2.79
C LYS A 995 35.27 45.59 -2.30
N ALA A 996 36.20 45.89 -3.21
CA ALA A 996 37.46 46.55 -2.88
C ALA A 996 37.24 48.00 -2.40
N LEU A 997 36.33 48.75 -3.03
CA LEU A 997 35.86 50.05 -2.55
C LEU A 997 35.19 49.95 -1.17
N ALA A 998 34.46 48.86 -0.91
CA ALA A 998 33.87 48.55 0.39
C ALA A 998 34.89 48.09 1.46
N LYS A 999 36.20 48.07 1.14
CA LYS A 999 37.33 47.63 1.99
C LYS A 999 37.36 46.14 2.33
N GLU A 1000 36.45 45.34 1.78
CA GLU A 1000 36.26 43.93 2.14
C GLU A 1000 37.34 43.00 1.53
N VAL A 1001 37.93 43.42 0.42
CA VAL A 1001 38.99 42.71 -0.31
C VAL A 1001 40.01 43.71 -0.87
N SER A 1002 41.23 43.28 -1.17
CA SER A 1002 42.24 44.10 -1.84
C SER A 1002 42.10 44.04 -3.37
N VAL A 1003 42.56 45.07 -4.08
CA VAL A 1003 42.53 45.08 -5.56
C VAL A 1003 43.40 43.96 -6.14
N ALA A 1004 44.54 43.68 -5.50
CA ALA A 1004 45.41 42.57 -5.84
C ALA A 1004 44.71 41.20 -5.74
N GLU A 1005 43.88 40.97 -4.71
CA GLU A 1005 43.14 39.72 -4.55
C GLU A 1005 42.03 39.56 -5.59
N VAL A 1006 41.36 40.66 -5.98
CA VAL A 1006 40.38 40.66 -7.08
C VAL A 1006 41.07 40.28 -8.39
N PHE A 1007 42.18 40.94 -8.74
CA PHE A 1007 42.88 40.70 -10.00
C PHE A 1007 43.49 39.30 -10.07
N ARG A 1008 43.98 38.74 -8.95
CA ARG A 1008 44.48 37.35 -8.87
C ARG A 1008 43.42 36.30 -9.22
N VAL A 1009 42.14 36.64 -9.08
CA VAL A 1009 41.02 35.67 -9.13
C VAL A 1009 40.09 35.90 -10.33
N ALA A 1010 40.01 37.13 -10.84
CA ALA A 1010 39.06 37.57 -11.85
C ALA A 1010 39.68 37.95 -13.21
N LYS A 1011 41.01 37.90 -13.35
CA LYS A 1011 41.76 38.28 -14.55
C LYS A 1011 42.51 37.08 -15.15
#